data_AF-A0A1H3S4Q6-F1
#
_entry.id   AF-A0A1H3S4Q6-F1
#
_cell.length_a   1.000
_cell.length_b   1.000
_cell.length_c   1.000
_cell.angle_alpha   90.00
_cell.angle_beta   90.00
_cell.angle_gamma   90.00
#
_symmetry.space_group_name_H-M   'P 1'
#
loop_
_entity.id
_entity.type
_entity.pdbx_description
1 polymer ?
#
loop_
_entity_poly.entity_id
_entity_poly.type
_entity_poly.pdbx_seq_one_letter_code
_entity_poly.pdbx_strand_id
1 'polypeptide(L)'
;MRTIHRLRARNAARAAVLLSAIAAVPAFAAQPLFLADAPAARAGAVGAQSAATIGANRLAAAPATMSLQLKRADAGVVSKATREIELRLGAHLVNAVLDKARDTGDGGTVWLGHLKENAKAAGHDAREVRRDERNSVALVRRGDGVTGNVRVDGRLYRIRPLADGTHAVVEVDESRMPPDHPLGYRDSDLPQIDMRAASRAANAAVGPAAVDPGATATIRVQVVATNQAVTAYGGDMRALVDLAIAESNQGYANSNVGIQLELANYRTVEYTSAGDGHFTDEERFADPGDGYMDDIHASRDANAADVSVLIIDDAGNCGLAHSIGSTAATAFATVHYDCATGYYSFAHEIGHLLSARHDPAADPTNTPYAYGHGYRYEPAAGNKWRTIMAYACSGGCPRLNYWSNPDVTYNGIAMGTADRNHNQRVLVQTKAAVAAFRGAPGGNTAPVANFASSASGLTVSFTDSSTDSDGSIASRSWDFGDGTASTATNPSKTYSAAGSYTVKLTVTDNGGASNTKTATVTVSASGVQTYTNGADVNIPDNNATGVASSIAVSGRSGNAPSNAQVAVNIVHTYQGDLIVDLIAPDGSVYNLHNRTGGSADNINQTYTRNLSSEALNGTWKLRVADRAAQDTGYINSWSVTF
;
A
#
# COMPACT_ATOMS: atom_id res chain seq x y z
N MET A 1 -44.52 42.82 14.53
CA MET A 1 -45.62 43.02 13.55
C MET A 1 -44.99 43.00 12.16
N ARG A 2 -45.12 41.90 11.39
CA ARG A 2 -45.97 41.80 10.17
C ARG A 2 -45.89 43.11 9.33
N THR A 3 -45.50 43.11 8.06
CA THR A 3 -46.14 42.31 6.99
C THR A 3 -45.28 42.23 5.71
N ILE A 4 -45.33 41.05 5.11
CA ILE A 4 -44.83 40.61 3.81
C ILE A 4 -45.68 41.18 2.66
N HIS A 5 -45.05 41.44 1.50
CA HIS A 5 -45.55 41.29 0.10
C HIS A 5 -45.40 42.52 -0.81
N ARG A 6 -44.40 42.49 -1.70
CA ARG A 6 -44.59 42.14 -3.13
C ARG A 6 -43.28 42.23 -3.90
N LEU A 7 -42.62 41.08 -4.02
CA LEU A 7 -41.78 40.74 -5.17
C LEU A 7 -42.64 40.77 -6.44
N ARG A 8 -42.26 41.60 -7.42
CA ARG A 8 -42.39 41.42 -8.88
C ARG A 8 -42.19 42.81 -9.51
N ALA A 9 -41.04 42.99 -10.18
CA ALA A 9 -40.71 44.04 -11.17
C ALA A 9 -39.31 44.65 -10.98
N ARG A 10 -38.26 43.83 -10.83
CA ARG A 10 -36.89 44.26 -11.12
C ARG A 10 -36.12 43.03 -11.60
N ASN A 11 -36.13 42.77 -12.91
CA ASN A 11 -35.12 42.02 -13.67
C ASN A 11 -35.53 41.88 -15.15
N ALA A 12 -35.89 43.01 -15.78
CA ALA A 12 -36.12 43.08 -17.22
C ALA A 12 -35.41 44.32 -17.79
N ALA A 13 -34.10 44.42 -17.54
CA ALA A 13 -33.22 45.42 -18.17
C ALA A 13 -31.75 45.08 -17.88
N ARG A 14 -31.26 43.96 -18.45
CA ARG A 14 -29.83 43.62 -18.62
C ARG A 14 -29.74 42.34 -19.46
N ALA A 15 -30.23 42.43 -20.69
CA ALA A 15 -30.08 41.40 -21.71
C ALA A 15 -29.64 42.09 -23.00
N ALA A 16 -28.42 42.63 -23.00
CA ALA A 16 -27.73 43.05 -24.20
C ALA A 16 -26.22 43.15 -23.90
N VAL A 17 -25.43 42.49 -24.74
CA VAL A 17 -23.97 42.57 -24.86
C VAL A 17 -23.16 41.84 -23.78
N LEU A 18 -23.04 40.52 -23.95
CA LEU A 18 -21.77 39.80 -23.70
C LEU A 18 -21.81 38.49 -24.52
N LEU A 19 -21.72 38.64 -25.84
CA LEU A 19 -21.40 37.55 -26.75
C LEU A 19 -19.96 37.77 -27.24
N SER A 20 -19.22 36.65 -27.33
CA SER A 20 -17.96 36.51 -28.07
C SER A 20 -16.66 36.79 -27.31
N ALA A 21 -16.22 35.79 -26.54
CA ALA A 21 -14.89 35.19 -26.68
C ALA A 21 -14.80 33.92 -25.81
N ILE A 22 -15.57 32.88 -26.14
CA ILE A 22 -15.16 31.53 -25.77
C ILE A 22 -14.03 31.23 -26.75
N ALA A 23 -12.78 31.26 -26.28
CA ALA A 23 -11.67 30.70 -27.03
C ALA A 23 -12.02 29.25 -27.33
N ALA A 24 -12.30 28.94 -28.60
CA ALA A 24 -12.45 27.57 -29.04
C ALA A 24 -11.15 26.85 -28.67
N VAL A 25 -11.23 25.91 -27.72
CA VAL A 25 -10.17 24.93 -27.53
C VAL A 25 -9.97 24.29 -28.90
N PRO A 26 -8.75 24.28 -29.47
CA PRO A 26 -8.55 23.70 -30.78
C PRO A 26 -9.05 22.26 -30.72
N ALA A 27 -10.01 21.92 -31.58
CA ALA A 27 -10.41 20.55 -31.78
C ALA A 27 -9.16 19.82 -32.28
N PHE A 28 -8.52 19.02 -31.42
CA PHE A 28 -7.46 18.13 -31.86
C PHE A 28 -8.10 17.17 -32.87
N ALA A 29 -7.75 17.31 -34.15
CA ALA A 29 -8.15 16.34 -35.15
C ALA A 29 -7.52 14.99 -34.79
N ALA A 30 -8.31 13.91 -34.88
CA ALA A 30 -7.81 12.56 -34.68
C ALA A 30 -6.60 12.30 -35.60
N GLN A 31 -5.51 11.79 -35.04
CA GLN A 31 -4.31 11.50 -35.82
C GLN A 31 -4.39 10.08 -36.39
N PRO A 32 -4.19 9.87 -37.70
CA PRO A 32 -4.26 8.53 -38.29
C PRO A 32 -3.07 7.68 -37.86
N LEU A 33 -3.33 6.52 -37.25
CA LEU A 33 -2.27 5.57 -36.91
C LEU A 33 -1.65 4.96 -38.17
N PHE A 34 -2.47 4.63 -39.16
CA PHE A 34 -2.00 4.01 -40.40
C PHE A 34 -1.84 5.07 -41.49
N LEU A 35 -0.64 5.12 -42.07
CA LEU A 35 -0.33 5.96 -43.21
C LEU A 35 -1.07 5.44 -44.46
N ALA A 36 -1.31 6.31 -45.44
CA ALA A 36 -1.90 5.92 -46.72
C ALA A 36 -1.13 4.76 -47.36
N ASP A 37 -1.87 3.81 -47.97
CA ASP A 37 -1.29 2.58 -48.54
C ASP A 37 -0.11 2.91 -49.48
N ALA A 38 1.07 2.37 -49.18
CA ALA A 38 2.21 2.46 -50.07
C ALA A 38 1.92 1.68 -51.37
N PRO A 39 2.39 2.14 -52.55
CA PRO A 39 2.23 1.37 -53.78
C PRO A 39 2.87 0.00 -53.61
N ALA A 40 2.15 -1.04 -54.05
CA ALA A 40 2.60 -2.42 -53.99
C ALA A 40 4.04 -2.54 -54.48
N ALA A 41 4.92 -3.12 -53.65
CA ALA A 41 6.30 -3.39 -54.04
C ALA A 41 6.27 -4.24 -55.33
N ARG A 42 6.93 -3.74 -56.39
CA ARG A 42 7.11 -4.50 -57.63
C ARG A 42 7.76 -5.84 -57.29
N ALA A 43 7.12 -6.92 -57.73
CA ALA A 43 7.67 -8.26 -57.67
C ALA A 43 9.04 -8.29 -58.37
N GLY A 44 10.09 -8.47 -57.57
CA GLY A 44 11.47 -8.57 -58.03
C GLY A 44 12.17 -9.70 -57.30
N ALA A 45 12.67 -10.65 -58.09
CA ALA A 45 13.53 -11.79 -57.77
C ALA A 45 12.91 -12.97 -56.98
N VAL A 46 12.86 -14.11 -57.67
CA VAL A 46 12.65 -15.45 -57.11
C VAL A 46 13.94 -15.83 -56.35
N GLY A 47 13.92 -15.75 -55.02
CA GLY A 47 15.00 -16.18 -54.15
C GLY A 47 14.77 -15.73 -52.70
N ALA A 48 14.54 -16.70 -51.80
CA ALA A 48 14.26 -16.56 -50.35
C ALA A 48 13.14 -15.54 -49.97
N GLN A 49 12.02 -16.03 -49.43
CA GLN A 49 10.99 -15.14 -48.87
C GLN A 49 11.59 -14.28 -47.75
N SER A 50 11.31 -12.96 -47.75
CA SER A 50 11.75 -12.08 -46.65
C SER A 50 11.13 -12.51 -45.32
N ALA A 51 11.78 -12.22 -44.19
CA ALA A 51 11.26 -12.53 -42.86
C ALA A 51 9.86 -11.94 -42.62
N ALA A 52 9.57 -10.75 -43.18
CA ALA A 52 8.25 -10.13 -43.14
C ALA A 52 7.21 -10.90 -43.96
N THR A 53 7.58 -11.39 -45.15
CA THR A 53 6.70 -12.25 -45.97
C THR A 53 6.40 -13.56 -45.25
N ILE A 54 7.39 -14.17 -44.60
CA ILE A 54 7.21 -15.38 -43.78
C ILE A 54 6.26 -15.10 -42.61
N GLY A 55 6.46 -13.99 -41.89
CA GLY A 55 5.58 -13.58 -40.79
C GLY A 55 4.14 -13.34 -41.23
N ALA A 56 3.93 -12.60 -42.33
CA ALA A 56 2.60 -12.35 -42.89
C ALA A 56 1.91 -13.64 -43.35
N ASN A 57 2.64 -14.55 -44.01
CA ASN A 57 2.11 -15.84 -44.43
C ASN A 57 1.72 -16.71 -43.22
N ARG A 58 2.52 -16.70 -42.15
CA ARG A 58 2.18 -17.41 -40.91
C ARG A 58 0.92 -16.85 -40.28
N LEU A 59 0.80 -15.53 -40.17
CA LEU A 59 -0.42 -14.88 -39.66
C LEU A 59 -1.63 -15.24 -40.51
N ALA A 60 -1.52 -15.18 -41.84
CA ALA A 60 -2.59 -15.55 -42.76
C ALA A 60 -3.01 -17.03 -42.63
N ALA A 61 -2.07 -17.92 -42.31
CA ALA A 61 -2.32 -19.35 -42.14
C ALA A 61 -2.85 -19.73 -40.75
N ALA A 62 -2.77 -18.83 -39.76
CA ALA A 62 -3.23 -19.11 -38.41
C ALA A 62 -4.74 -19.40 -38.38
N PRO A 63 -5.23 -20.42 -37.66
CA PRO A 63 -6.64 -20.83 -37.69
C PRO A 63 -7.63 -19.72 -37.33
N ALA A 64 -7.27 -18.84 -36.41
CA ALA A 64 -8.12 -17.74 -35.94
C ALA A 64 -8.04 -16.48 -36.82
N THR A 65 -7.21 -16.44 -37.86
CA THR A 65 -7.13 -15.29 -38.76
C THR A 65 -8.32 -15.27 -39.71
N MET A 66 -9.22 -14.31 -39.53
CA MET A 66 -10.37 -14.09 -40.42
C MET A 66 -9.97 -13.23 -41.62
N SER A 67 -9.22 -12.16 -41.38
CA SER A 67 -8.67 -11.31 -42.44
C SER A 67 -7.35 -10.68 -42.00
N LEU A 68 -6.49 -10.35 -42.97
CA LEU A 68 -5.18 -9.74 -42.75
C LEU A 68 -5.00 -8.56 -43.71
N GLN A 69 -4.60 -7.42 -43.17
CA GLN A 69 -4.16 -6.25 -43.95
C GLN A 69 -2.76 -5.84 -43.52
N LEU A 70 -1.89 -5.55 -44.49
CA LEU A 70 -0.57 -4.98 -44.22
C LEU A 70 -0.65 -3.46 -44.33
N LYS A 71 -0.15 -2.76 -43.32
CA LYS A 71 -0.18 -1.30 -43.20
C LYS A 71 1.19 -0.77 -42.81
N ARG A 72 1.43 0.52 -43.00
CA ARG A 72 2.53 1.24 -42.33
C ARG A 72 1.91 2.07 -41.22
N ALA A 73 2.38 1.91 -40.00
CA ALA A 73 1.93 2.75 -38.89
C ALA A 73 2.89 3.93 -38.66
N ASP A 74 2.33 5.08 -38.32
CA ASP A 74 3.06 6.15 -37.63
C ASP A 74 3.01 5.87 -36.12
N ALA A 75 4.01 5.14 -35.64
CA ALA A 75 4.11 4.76 -34.23
C ALA A 75 4.16 5.98 -33.29
N GLY A 76 4.64 7.14 -33.77
CA GLY A 76 4.71 8.37 -32.99
C GLY A 76 3.35 8.87 -32.50
N VAL A 77 2.27 8.50 -33.20
CA VAL A 77 0.88 8.80 -32.83
C VAL A 77 0.48 8.12 -31.51
N VAL A 78 1.07 6.98 -31.16
CA VAL A 78 0.83 6.33 -29.86
C VAL A 78 1.70 7.00 -28.80
N SER A 79 1.17 8.06 -28.19
CA SER A 79 1.87 8.87 -27.20
C SER A 79 0.94 9.38 -26.10
N LYS A 80 1.51 9.80 -24.97
CA LYS A 80 0.75 10.44 -23.87
C LYS A 80 0.10 11.77 -24.29
N ALA A 81 0.60 12.41 -25.35
CA ALA A 81 0.07 13.68 -25.84
C ALA A 81 -1.12 13.49 -26.78
N THR A 82 -1.25 12.31 -27.40
CA THR A 82 -2.28 12.03 -28.41
C THR A 82 -3.60 11.69 -27.75
N ARG A 83 -4.60 12.56 -27.92
CA ARG A 83 -5.93 12.42 -27.30
C ARG A 83 -6.91 11.59 -28.12
N GLU A 84 -6.78 11.61 -29.44
CA GLU A 84 -7.66 10.88 -30.36
C GLU A 84 -6.81 10.27 -31.49
N ILE A 85 -6.99 8.97 -31.75
CA ILE A 85 -6.29 8.21 -32.80
C ILE A 85 -7.32 7.67 -33.79
N GLU A 86 -7.16 7.97 -35.07
CA GLU A 86 -7.97 7.37 -36.13
C GLU A 86 -7.36 6.00 -36.52
N LEU A 87 -8.21 4.97 -36.55
CA LEU A 87 -7.85 3.59 -36.83
C LEU A 87 -8.67 3.08 -38.02
N ARG A 88 -7.97 2.59 -39.05
CA ARG A 88 -8.58 1.90 -40.18
C ARG A 88 -8.38 0.39 -40.03
N LEU A 89 -9.45 -0.31 -39.63
CA LEU A 89 -9.45 -1.73 -39.26
C LEU A 89 -10.37 -2.50 -40.21
N GLY A 90 -9.81 -3.14 -41.23
CA GLY A 90 -10.63 -3.78 -42.26
C GLY A 90 -11.43 -2.72 -43.04
N ALA A 91 -12.76 -2.82 -42.98
CA ALA A 91 -13.68 -1.84 -43.54
C ALA A 91 -14.06 -0.71 -42.57
N HIS A 92 -13.69 -0.82 -41.30
CA HIS A 92 -14.06 0.14 -40.26
C HIS A 92 -13.06 1.30 -40.20
N LEU A 93 -13.57 2.54 -40.21
CA LEU A 93 -12.82 3.73 -39.85
C LEU A 93 -13.39 4.24 -38.53
N VAL A 94 -12.59 4.18 -37.47
CA VAL A 94 -13.02 4.48 -36.10
C VAL A 94 -12.04 5.43 -35.43
N ASN A 95 -12.54 6.23 -34.49
CA ASN A 95 -11.70 7.11 -33.69
C ASN A 95 -11.63 6.59 -32.26
N ALA A 96 -10.41 6.30 -31.81
CA ALA A 96 -10.12 5.92 -30.43
C ALA A 96 -9.83 7.17 -29.60
N VAL A 97 -10.42 7.27 -28.41
CA VAL A 97 -10.24 8.36 -27.45
C VAL A 97 -9.41 7.85 -26.26
N LEU A 98 -8.39 8.62 -25.88
CA LEU A 98 -7.50 8.28 -24.78
C LEU A 98 -8.24 8.29 -23.43
N ASP A 99 -8.15 7.18 -22.69
CA ASP A 99 -8.52 7.11 -21.27
C ASP A 99 -7.29 7.24 -20.37
N LYS A 100 -6.23 6.47 -20.65
CA LYS A 100 -4.99 6.46 -19.85
C LYS A 100 -3.79 6.12 -20.72
N ALA A 101 -2.68 6.82 -20.50
CA ALA A 101 -1.40 6.46 -21.10
C ALA A 101 -0.28 6.53 -20.06
N ARG A 102 0.71 5.65 -20.20
CA ARG A 102 1.91 5.62 -19.36
C ARG A 102 3.11 5.17 -20.17
N ASP A 103 4.29 5.63 -19.79
CA ASP A 103 5.53 5.08 -20.34
C ASP A 103 5.92 3.81 -19.58
N THR A 104 6.65 2.93 -20.25
CA THR A 104 7.29 1.77 -19.64
C THR A 104 8.72 2.13 -19.22
N GLY A 105 9.29 1.43 -18.25
CA GLY A 105 10.65 1.72 -17.73
C GLY A 105 11.76 1.57 -18.77
N ASP A 106 11.48 0.96 -19.92
CA ASP A 106 12.40 0.71 -21.02
C ASP A 106 12.06 1.52 -22.30
N GLY A 107 11.30 2.62 -22.15
CA GLY A 107 11.10 3.60 -23.22
C GLY A 107 9.96 3.31 -24.19
N GLY A 108 9.08 2.36 -23.89
CA GLY A 108 7.80 2.16 -24.57
C GLY A 108 6.68 3.02 -24.00
N THR A 109 5.53 3.03 -24.67
CA THR A 109 4.32 3.73 -24.19
C THR A 109 3.11 2.80 -24.32
N VAL A 110 2.39 2.63 -23.21
CA VAL A 110 1.07 1.99 -23.17
C VAL A 110 0.01 3.07 -23.32
N TRP A 111 -0.93 2.88 -24.23
CA TRP A 111 -2.05 3.77 -24.52
C TRP A 111 -3.35 2.96 -24.47
N LEU A 112 -4.22 3.27 -23.52
CA LEU A 112 -5.52 2.64 -23.30
C LEU A 112 -6.62 3.65 -23.60
N GLY A 113 -7.65 3.20 -24.30
CA GLY A 113 -8.76 4.03 -24.70
C GLY A 113 -10.00 3.23 -25.09
N HIS A 114 -10.99 3.96 -25.58
CA HIS A 114 -12.25 3.43 -26.11
C HIS A 114 -12.51 4.01 -27.49
N LEU A 115 -13.33 3.35 -28.30
CA LEU A 115 -13.83 3.96 -29.53
C LEU A 115 -14.84 5.05 -29.18
N LYS A 116 -14.86 6.12 -29.96
CA LYS A 116 -15.77 7.26 -29.76
C LYS A 116 -17.22 6.82 -29.99
N GLU A 117 -17.97 6.60 -28.91
CA GLU A 117 -19.36 6.17 -28.95
C GLU A 117 -20.32 7.37 -28.85
N ASN A 118 -21.33 7.46 -29.73
CA ASN A 118 -22.35 8.52 -29.67
C ASN A 118 -23.52 8.21 -28.71
N ALA A 119 -23.65 6.96 -28.22
CA ALA A 119 -24.87 6.46 -27.57
C ALA A 119 -24.75 6.16 -26.05
N LYS A 120 -23.61 5.67 -25.56
CA LYS A 120 -23.42 5.29 -24.14
C LYS A 120 -23.16 6.46 -23.17
N ALA A 121 -23.29 7.72 -23.62
CA ALA A 121 -23.00 8.90 -22.80
C ALA A 121 -24.17 9.38 -21.91
N ALA A 122 -25.34 8.74 -21.93
CA ALA A 122 -26.54 9.22 -21.24
C ALA A 122 -27.12 8.21 -20.23
N GLY A 123 -27.16 8.61 -18.94
CA GLY A 123 -28.11 8.08 -17.95
C GLY A 123 -27.75 6.77 -17.25
N HIS A 124 -26.53 6.68 -16.71
CA HIS A 124 -26.08 5.48 -15.97
C HIS A 124 -26.25 5.63 -14.47
N ASP A 125 -26.67 4.55 -13.80
CA ASP A 125 -26.51 4.43 -12.36
C ASP A 125 -25.01 4.29 -12.01
N ALA A 126 -24.66 4.37 -10.73
CA ALA A 126 -23.24 4.31 -10.31
C ALA A 126 -22.58 2.94 -10.54
N ARG A 127 -23.36 1.89 -10.85
CA ARG A 127 -22.92 0.50 -10.99
C ARG A 127 -22.64 0.13 -12.44
N GLU A 128 -23.27 0.82 -13.38
CA GLU A 128 -23.13 0.56 -14.81
C GLU A 128 -21.73 0.91 -15.34
N VAL A 129 -21.23 0.06 -16.25
CA VAL A 129 -19.94 0.27 -16.91
C VAL A 129 -19.88 1.64 -17.58
N ARG A 130 -18.74 2.32 -17.44
CA ARG A 130 -18.55 3.68 -17.99
C ARG A 130 -18.31 3.70 -19.50
N ARG A 131 -17.84 2.58 -20.06
CA ARG A 131 -17.47 2.40 -21.47
C ARG A 131 -17.95 1.02 -21.91
N ASP A 132 -18.34 0.89 -23.18
CA ASP A 132 -18.60 -0.44 -23.72
C ASP A 132 -17.28 -1.15 -24.04
N GLU A 133 -16.98 -2.25 -23.34
CA GLU A 133 -15.78 -3.05 -23.62
C GLU A 133 -15.84 -3.80 -24.96
N ARG A 134 -16.99 -3.75 -25.66
CA ARG A 134 -17.07 -4.14 -27.07
C ARG A 134 -16.40 -3.12 -27.99
N ASN A 135 -16.05 -1.94 -27.48
CA ASN A 135 -15.48 -0.80 -28.19
C ASN A 135 -14.24 -0.27 -27.46
N SER A 136 -13.24 -1.12 -27.26
CA SER A 136 -12.03 -0.82 -26.49
C SER A 136 -10.76 -0.82 -27.33
N VAL A 137 -9.73 -0.13 -26.87
CA VAL A 137 -8.43 0.02 -27.54
C VAL A 137 -7.30 -0.09 -26.52
N ALA A 138 -6.35 -0.98 -26.77
CA ALA A 138 -5.10 -1.08 -26.02
C ALA A 138 -3.93 -1.17 -27.00
N LEU A 139 -3.04 -0.19 -26.96
CA LEU A 139 -1.88 -0.08 -27.83
C LEU A 139 -0.60 0.02 -26.99
N VAL A 140 0.45 -0.63 -27.44
CA VAL A 140 1.80 -0.53 -26.92
C VAL A 140 2.73 -0.12 -28.04
N ARG A 141 3.39 1.02 -27.86
CA ARG A 141 4.46 1.49 -28.74
C ARG A 141 5.81 1.09 -28.16
N ARG A 142 6.68 0.54 -29.01
CA ARG A 142 8.11 0.35 -28.73
C ARG A 142 8.91 0.71 -29.98
N GLY A 143 9.76 1.74 -29.89
CA GLY A 143 10.42 2.31 -31.07
C GLY A 143 9.40 2.71 -32.15
N ASP A 144 9.54 2.12 -33.33
CA ASP A 144 8.65 2.28 -34.48
C ASP A 144 7.57 1.17 -34.58
N GLY A 145 7.56 0.23 -33.64
CA GLY A 145 6.58 -0.84 -33.54
C GLY A 145 5.34 -0.42 -32.74
N VAL A 146 4.18 -0.89 -33.18
CA VAL A 146 2.91 -0.79 -32.44
C VAL A 146 2.30 -2.17 -32.37
N THR A 147 2.12 -2.67 -31.15
CA THR A 147 1.41 -3.91 -30.84
C THR A 147 0.13 -3.55 -30.11
N GLY A 148 -1.01 -4.13 -30.46
CA GLY A 148 -2.26 -3.75 -29.78
C GLY A 148 -3.47 -4.57 -30.15
N ASN A 149 -4.52 -4.39 -29.36
CA ASN A 149 -5.84 -4.96 -29.57
C ASN A 149 -6.87 -3.85 -29.66
N VAL A 150 -7.80 -3.98 -30.61
CA VAL A 150 -8.93 -3.08 -30.78
C VAL A 150 -10.20 -3.91 -30.92
N ARG A 151 -11.23 -3.61 -30.12
CA ARG A 151 -12.56 -4.18 -30.29
C ARG A 151 -13.45 -3.15 -30.99
N VAL A 152 -14.13 -3.57 -32.06
CA VAL A 152 -15.15 -2.79 -32.77
C VAL A 152 -16.45 -3.58 -32.74
N ASP A 153 -17.45 -3.12 -31.99
CA ASP A 153 -18.71 -3.83 -31.75
C ASP A 153 -18.51 -5.29 -31.29
N GLY A 154 -17.42 -5.55 -30.58
CA GLY A 154 -17.02 -6.86 -30.06
C GLY A 154 -16.10 -7.65 -30.97
N ARG A 155 -15.91 -7.26 -32.25
CA ARG A 155 -14.95 -7.91 -33.17
C ARG A 155 -13.53 -7.52 -32.79
N LEU A 156 -12.65 -8.50 -32.62
CA LEU A 156 -11.26 -8.28 -32.21
C LEU A 156 -10.35 -8.06 -33.42
N TYR A 157 -9.61 -6.95 -33.40
CA TYR A 157 -8.53 -6.65 -34.33
C TYR A 157 -7.20 -6.60 -33.58
N ARG A 158 -6.18 -7.27 -34.11
CA ARG A 158 -4.81 -7.25 -33.59
C ARG A 158 -3.92 -6.44 -34.51
N ILE A 159 -3.08 -5.60 -33.93
CA ILE A 159 -2.03 -4.85 -34.62
C ILE A 159 -0.71 -5.46 -34.19
N ARG A 160 0.12 -5.88 -35.15
CA ARG A 160 1.42 -6.53 -34.88
C ARG A 160 2.49 -5.99 -35.82
N PRO A 161 3.67 -5.54 -35.33
CA PRO A 161 4.76 -5.15 -36.20
C PRO A 161 5.39 -6.38 -36.86
N LEU A 162 5.86 -6.21 -38.10
CA LEU A 162 6.61 -7.18 -38.89
C LEU A 162 8.07 -6.74 -39.05
N ALA A 163 8.93 -7.69 -39.44
CA ALA A 163 10.38 -7.48 -39.51
C ALA A 163 10.83 -6.40 -40.52
N ASP A 164 9.99 -6.03 -41.49
CA ASP A 164 10.28 -4.98 -42.48
C ASP A 164 9.74 -3.59 -42.08
N GLY A 165 9.23 -3.47 -40.85
CA GLY A 165 8.64 -2.24 -40.32
C GLY A 165 7.19 -1.99 -40.75
N THR A 166 6.57 -2.90 -41.50
CA THR A 166 5.12 -2.88 -41.71
C THR A 166 4.38 -3.47 -40.50
N HIS A 167 3.06 -3.28 -40.46
CA HIS A 167 2.18 -3.78 -39.41
C HIS A 167 1.09 -4.64 -40.04
N ALA A 168 0.89 -5.82 -39.46
CA ALA A 168 -0.27 -6.65 -39.71
C ALA A 168 -1.46 -6.15 -38.87
N VAL A 169 -2.58 -5.89 -39.53
CA VAL A 169 -3.89 -5.70 -38.91
C VAL A 169 -4.70 -6.96 -39.18
N VAL A 170 -4.93 -7.75 -38.13
CA VAL A 170 -5.57 -9.06 -38.19
C VAL A 170 -6.95 -8.98 -37.56
N GLU A 171 -7.99 -9.30 -38.32
CA GLU A 171 -9.31 -9.60 -37.74
C GLU A 171 -9.30 -11.04 -37.21
N VAL A 172 -9.68 -11.21 -35.94
CA VAL A 172 -9.62 -12.50 -35.25
C VAL A 172 -11.02 -13.13 -35.18
N ASP A 173 -11.13 -14.38 -35.60
CA ASP A 173 -12.26 -15.24 -35.34
C ASP A 173 -12.09 -15.92 -33.97
N GLU A 174 -12.67 -15.31 -32.93
CA GLU A 174 -12.60 -15.82 -31.56
C GLU A 174 -13.21 -17.22 -31.40
N SER A 175 -14.05 -17.69 -32.33
CA SER A 175 -14.60 -19.06 -32.29
C SER A 175 -13.59 -20.13 -32.69
N ARG A 176 -12.48 -19.73 -33.31
CA ARG A 176 -11.38 -20.61 -33.74
C ARG A 176 -10.12 -20.45 -32.90
N MET A 177 -10.20 -19.66 -31.82
CA MET A 177 -9.16 -19.62 -30.79
C MET A 177 -9.10 -20.95 -30.03
N PRO A 178 -7.93 -21.31 -29.45
CA PRO A 178 -7.82 -22.48 -28.58
C PRO A 178 -8.86 -22.45 -27.44
N PRO A 179 -9.25 -23.62 -26.90
CA PRO A 179 -10.06 -23.69 -25.70
C PRO A 179 -9.30 -23.08 -24.51
N ASP A 180 -10.02 -22.63 -23.48
CA ASP A 180 -9.37 -22.02 -22.31
C ASP A 180 -8.47 -23.04 -21.57
N HIS A 181 -8.98 -24.25 -21.29
CA HIS A 181 -8.25 -25.39 -20.71
C HIS A 181 -8.31 -26.65 -21.61
N PRO A 182 -7.49 -27.70 -21.37
CA PRO A 182 -7.56 -28.98 -22.08
C PRO A 182 -8.95 -29.64 -22.00
N LEU A 183 -9.38 -30.38 -23.03
CA LEU A 183 -10.69 -31.04 -23.02
C LEU A 183 -10.76 -32.16 -21.95
N GLY A 184 -11.76 -32.10 -21.06
CA GLY A 184 -11.96 -33.08 -19.98
C GLY A 184 -11.27 -32.72 -18.66
N TYR A 185 -10.49 -31.63 -18.65
CA TYR A 185 -9.90 -31.02 -17.46
C TYR A 185 -10.99 -30.54 -16.49
N ARG A 186 -10.78 -30.75 -15.19
CA ARG A 186 -11.63 -30.17 -14.14
C ARG A 186 -10.75 -29.35 -13.21
N ASP A 187 -11.21 -28.18 -12.80
CA ASP A 187 -10.51 -27.39 -11.79
C ASP A 187 -10.29 -28.18 -10.47
N SER A 188 -11.10 -29.21 -10.21
CA SER A 188 -10.91 -30.15 -9.09
C SER A 188 -9.61 -30.96 -9.14
N ASP A 189 -9.02 -31.07 -10.33
CA ASP A 189 -7.82 -31.86 -10.58
C ASP A 189 -6.55 -31.08 -10.19
N LEU A 190 -6.66 -29.75 -10.07
CA LEU A 190 -5.61 -28.89 -9.54
C LEU A 190 -5.57 -28.88 -8.01
N PRO A 191 -4.38 -28.67 -7.41
CA PRO A 191 -4.26 -28.34 -6.01
C PRO A 191 -5.16 -27.16 -5.61
N GLN A 192 -5.90 -27.36 -4.52
CA GLN A 192 -6.86 -26.39 -3.98
C GLN A 192 -6.30 -25.73 -2.73
N ILE A 193 -5.78 -24.52 -2.87
CA ILE A 193 -5.06 -23.84 -1.79
C ILE A 193 -5.99 -22.80 -1.14
N ASP A 194 -6.37 -23.05 0.11
CA ASP A 194 -7.13 -22.07 0.91
C ASP A 194 -6.20 -20.95 1.40
N MET A 195 -6.27 -19.81 0.70
CA MET A 195 -5.46 -18.64 1.01
C MET A 195 -6.00 -17.79 2.17
N ARG A 196 -7.10 -18.17 2.84
CA ARG A 196 -7.73 -17.34 3.89
C ARG A 196 -6.82 -17.04 5.08
N ALA A 197 -5.97 -17.98 5.50
CA ALA A 197 -5.06 -17.77 6.62
C ALA A 197 -4.00 -16.71 6.27
N ALA A 198 -3.36 -16.85 5.11
CA ALA A 198 -2.42 -15.86 4.58
C ALA A 198 -3.10 -14.50 4.34
N SER A 199 -4.33 -14.52 3.82
CA SER A 199 -5.13 -13.31 3.56
C SER A 199 -5.49 -12.56 4.84
N ARG A 200 -5.90 -13.26 5.92
CA ARG A 200 -6.19 -12.62 7.22
C ARG A 200 -4.95 -12.05 7.89
N ALA A 201 -3.80 -12.74 7.76
CA ALA A 201 -2.53 -12.24 8.27
C ALA A 201 -2.08 -10.97 7.51
N ALA A 202 -2.30 -10.93 6.20
CA ALA A 202 -1.97 -9.79 5.35
C ALA A 202 -3.02 -8.65 5.38
N ASN A 203 -4.24 -8.91 5.86
CA ASN A 203 -5.37 -7.99 5.66
C ASN A 203 -6.36 -8.04 6.85
N ALA A 204 -6.32 -7.03 7.74
CA ALA A 204 -7.17 -6.96 8.94
C ALA A 204 -8.62 -6.48 8.69
N ALA A 205 -8.97 -6.06 7.46
CA ALA A 205 -10.17 -5.25 7.21
C ALA A 205 -11.19 -5.81 6.18
N VAL A 206 -10.93 -6.93 5.50
CA VAL A 206 -11.82 -7.38 4.40
C VAL A 206 -12.99 -8.23 4.96
N GLY A 207 -14.14 -7.58 5.12
CA GLY A 207 -15.40 -8.24 5.52
C GLY A 207 -15.95 -9.22 4.46
N PRO A 208 -17.02 -9.97 4.79
CA PRO A 208 -17.59 -11.03 3.95
C PRO A 208 -18.34 -10.54 2.69
N ALA A 209 -18.20 -9.27 2.29
CA ALA A 209 -18.94 -8.68 1.18
C ALA A 209 -18.09 -7.61 0.49
N ALA A 210 -16.86 -7.93 0.05
CA ALA A 210 -15.85 -6.92 -0.30
C ALA A 210 -16.18 -6.07 -1.55
N VAL A 211 -17.13 -5.15 -1.42
CA VAL A 211 -17.46 -4.07 -2.37
C VAL A 211 -16.35 -3.01 -2.38
N ASP A 212 -15.60 -2.89 -1.28
CA ASP A 212 -14.43 -2.02 -1.17
C ASP A 212 -13.14 -2.83 -1.37
N PRO A 213 -12.33 -2.53 -2.40
CA PRO A 213 -11.06 -3.20 -2.62
C PRO A 213 -10.00 -2.85 -1.57
N GLY A 214 -10.19 -1.81 -0.75
CA GLY A 214 -9.15 -1.29 0.13
C GLY A 214 -7.93 -0.79 -0.66
N ALA A 215 -6.74 -0.86 -0.04
CA ALA A 215 -5.51 -0.44 -0.68
C ALA A 215 -5.20 -1.28 -1.95
N THR A 216 -4.66 -0.62 -2.97
CA THR A 216 -4.15 -1.31 -4.15
C THR A 216 -2.95 -2.18 -3.76
N ALA A 217 -2.98 -3.45 -4.15
CA ALA A 217 -1.84 -4.36 -4.00
C ALA A 217 -1.07 -4.43 -5.32
N THR A 218 0.24 -4.19 -5.27
CA THR A 218 1.12 -4.41 -6.42
C THR A 218 1.55 -5.86 -6.43
N ILE A 219 1.27 -6.58 -7.52
CA ILE A 219 1.75 -7.95 -7.73
C ILE A 219 2.82 -7.89 -8.81
N ARG A 220 4.05 -8.26 -8.45
CA ARG A 220 5.19 -8.27 -9.35
C ARG A 220 5.20 -9.57 -10.14
N VAL A 221 5.27 -9.47 -11.47
CA VAL A 221 5.19 -10.63 -12.38
C VAL A 221 6.49 -10.79 -13.14
N GLN A 222 7.13 -11.95 -13.01
CA GLN A 222 8.17 -12.40 -13.93
C GLN A 222 7.49 -12.99 -15.16
N VAL A 223 7.90 -12.55 -16.35
CA VAL A 223 7.42 -13.16 -17.60
C VAL A 223 8.59 -13.78 -18.34
N VAL A 224 8.49 -15.08 -18.58
CA VAL A 224 9.46 -15.86 -19.36
C VAL A 224 8.80 -16.24 -20.67
N ALA A 225 9.46 -16.04 -21.81
CA ALA A 225 8.96 -16.49 -23.11
C ALA A 225 9.90 -17.53 -23.71
N THR A 226 9.35 -18.64 -24.22
CA THR A 226 10.20 -19.61 -24.92
C THR A 226 10.67 -19.03 -26.25
N ASN A 227 11.87 -19.39 -26.70
CA ASN A 227 12.36 -18.97 -28.01
C ASN A 227 11.45 -19.47 -29.15
N GLN A 228 10.78 -20.60 -28.95
CA GLN A 228 9.73 -21.08 -29.86
C GLN A 228 8.56 -20.09 -29.92
N ALA A 229 8.02 -19.64 -28.79
CA ALA A 229 6.93 -18.65 -28.74
C ALA A 229 7.33 -17.30 -29.33
N VAL A 230 8.55 -16.82 -29.04
CA VAL A 230 9.09 -15.59 -29.65
C VAL A 230 9.13 -15.73 -31.17
N THR A 231 9.64 -16.87 -31.66
CA THR A 231 9.73 -17.16 -33.09
C THR A 231 8.35 -17.24 -33.72
N ALA A 232 7.41 -17.95 -33.10
CA ALA A 232 6.05 -18.16 -33.59
C ALA A 232 5.26 -16.84 -33.65
N TYR A 233 5.34 -16.04 -32.59
CA TYR A 233 4.73 -14.71 -32.53
C TYR A 233 5.22 -13.79 -33.66
N GLY A 234 6.54 -13.78 -33.93
CA GLY A 234 7.13 -13.10 -35.09
C GLY A 234 7.04 -11.57 -35.07
N GLY A 235 6.55 -10.97 -33.98
CA GLY A 235 6.55 -9.53 -33.73
C GLY A 235 7.35 -9.18 -32.47
N ASP A 236 7.11 -8.00 -31.89
CA ASP A 236 7.74 -7.58 -30.63
C ASP A 236 7.09 -8.31 -29.43
N MET A 237 7.67 -9.44 -29.02
CA MET A 237 7.20 -10.23 -27.88
C MET A 237 7.19 -9.41 -26.59
N ARG A 238 8.13 -8.47 -26.42
CA ARG A 238 8.13 -7.62 -25.23
C ARG A 238 6.94 -6.66 -25.23
N ALA A 239 6.57 -6.10 -26.38
CA ALA A 239 5.34 -5.32 -26.52
C ALA A 239 4.07 -6.14 -26.21
N LEU A 240 4.04 -7.43 -26.59
CA LEU A 240 2.94 -8.33 -26.24
C LEU A 240 2.81 -8.51 -24.72
N VAL A 241 3.94 -8.66 -24.02
CA VAL A 241 3.97 -8.77 -22.55
C VAL A 241 3.50 -7.47 -21.89
N ASP A 242 3.99 -6.32 -22.34
CA ASP A 242 3.54 -5.02 -21.84
C ASP A 242 2.03 -4.81 -22.08
N LEU A 243 1.50 -5.30 -23.20
CA LEU A 243 0.07 -5.29 -23.53
C LEU A 243 -0.73 -6.22 -22.61
N ALA A 244 -0.24 -7.43 -22.34
CA ALA A 244 -0.88 -8.38 -21.42
C ALA A 244 -0.99 -7.80 -20.00
N ILE A 245 0.08 -7.16 -19.50
CA ILE A 245 0.08 -6.46 -18.22
C ILE A 245 -0.90 -5.28 -18.23
N ALA A 246 -0.96 -4.52 -19.32
CA ALA A 246 -1.87 -3.38 -19.45
C ALA A 246 -3.35 -3.81 -19.45
N GLU A 247 -3.72 -4.82 -20.23
CA GLU A 247 -5.09 -5.32 -20.29
C GLU A 247 -5.52 -5.99 -18.98
N SER A 248 -4.64 -6.73 -18.33
CA SER A 248 -4.90 -7.34 -17.02
C SER A 248 -5.22 -6.27 -15.98
N ASN A 249 -4.40 -5.20 -15.92
CA ASN A 249 -4.63 -4.06 -15.05
C ASN A 249 -5.94 -3.33 -15.36
N GLN A 250 -6.29 -3.20 -16.64
CA GLN A 250 -7.58 -2.64 -17.04
C GLN A 250 -8.73 -3.51 -16.51
N GLY A 251 -8.63 -4.84 -16.60
CA GLY A 251 -9.64 -5.76 -16.06
C GLY A 251 -9.83 -5.62 -14.55
N TYR A 252 -8.73 -5.52 -13.78
CA TYR A 252 -8.79 -5.28 -12.33
C TYR A 252 -9.39 -3.92 -11.98
N ALA A 253 -9.07 -2.86 -12.74
CA ALA A 253 -9.62 -1.52 -12.55
C ALA A 253 -11.12 -1.48 -12.88
N ASN A 254 -11.50 -2.04 -14.04
CA ASN A 254 -12.88 -2.18 -14.50
C ASN A 254 -13.76 -2.85 -13.46
N SER A 255 -13.22 -3.82 -12.74
CA SER A 255 -13.98 -4.67 -11.83
C SER A 255 -13.86 -4.26 -10.37
N ASN A 256 -13.21 -3.14 -10.06
CA ASN A 256 -12.99 -2.65 -8.69
C ASN A 256 -12.26 -3.67 -7.79
N VAL A 257 -11.16 -4.27 -8.28
CA VAL A 257 -10.37 -5.28 -7.56
C VAL A 257 -9.22 -4.65 -6.76
N GLY A 258 -8.63 -3.58 -7.27
CA GLY A 258 -7.47 -2.92 -6.65
C GLY A 258 -6.20 -3.77 -6.67
N ILE A 259 -5.90 -4.41 -7.82
CA ILE A 259 -4.60 -5.02 -8.12
C ILE A 259 -3.89 -4.16 -9.17
N GLN A 260 -2.58 -4.01 -9.02
CA GLN A 260 -1.69 -3.45 -10.03
C GLN A 260 -0.60 -4.48 -10.35
N LEU A 261 -0.65 -5.11 -11.52
CA LEU A 261 0.46 -5.91 -12.03
C LEU A 261 1.61 -4.99 -12.43
N GLU A 262 2.79 -5.33 -11.99
CA GLU A 262 4.05 -4.71 -12.38
C GLU A 262 4.95 -5.78 -13.00
N LEU A 263 5.52 -5.51 -14.17
CA LEU A 263 6.48 -6.43 -14.77
C LEU A 263 7.79 -6.34 -13.98
N ALA A 264 8.09 -7.39 -13.21
CA ALA A 264 9.31 -7.48 -12.42
C ALA A 264 10.54 -7.61 -13.33
N ASN A 265 10.43 -8.50 -14.31
CA ASN A 265 11.41 -8.75 -15.35
C ASN A 265 10.77 -9.49 -16.53
N TYR A 266 11.44 -9.40 -17.68
CA TYR A 266 11.14 -10.19 -18.86
C TYR A 266 12.42 -10.88 -19.33
N ARG A 267 12.33 -12.15 -19.68
CA ARG A 267 13.45 -12.90 -20.27
C ARG A 267 12.96 -13.98 -21.23
N THR A 268 13.87 -14.50 -22.04
CA THR A 268 13.61 -15.66 -22.88
C THR A 268 14.34 -16.90 -22.37
N VAL A 269 13.85 -18.06 -22.78
CA VAL A 269 14.47 -19.36 -22.46
C VAL A 269 14.47 -20.26 -23.69
N GLU A 270 15.54 -21.04 -23.86
CA GLU A 270 15.58 -22.11 -24.85
C GLU A 270 14.77 -23.29 -24.35
N TYR A 271 13.57 -23.44 -24.89
CA TYR A 271 12.66 -24.52 -24.54
C TYR A 271 11.68 -24.74 -25.70
N THR A 272 11.33 -26.00 -25.93
CA THR A 272 10.34 -26.42 -26.93
C THR A 272 9.15 -26.99 -26.17
N SER A 273 7.98 -26.42 -26.41
CA SER A 273 6.72 -26.81 -25.77
C SER A 273 6.41 -28.27 -26.06
N ALA A 274 5.93 -29.01 -25.07
CA ALA A 274 5.64 -30.44 -25.18
C ALA A 274 4.47 -30.74 -26.14
N GLY A 275 3.56 -29.78 -26.31
CA GLY A 275 2.40 -29.92 -27.19
C GLY A 275 1.31 -30.85 -26.62
N ASP A 276 1.27 -30.99 -25.29
CA ASP A 276 0.34 -31.86 -24.57
C ASP A 276 -0.80 -31.06 -23.89
N GLY A 277 -0.96 -29.79 -24.23
CA GLY A 277 -1.94 -28.92 -23.58
C GLY A 277 -1.40 -28.33 -22.29
N HIS A 278 -0.15 -27.86 -22.34
CA HIS A 278 0.56 -27.17 -21.26
C HIS A 278 0.97 -28.01 -20.04
N PHE A 279 0.52 -29.26 -19.87
CA PHE A 279 0.74 -30.03 -18.64
C PHE A 279 2.23 -30.23 -18.33
N THR A 280 2.99 -30.80 -19.28
CA THR A 280 4.43 -31.01 -19.08
C THR A 280 5.18 -29.69 -18.93
N ASP A 281 4.76 -28.66 -19.67
CA ASP A 281 5.44 -27.36 -19.69
C ASP A 281 5.23 -26.58 -18.38
N GLU A 282 4.04 -26.69 -17.77
CA GLU A 282 3.71 -26.09 -16.48
C GLU A 282 4.45 -26.79 -15.33
N GLU A 283 4.45 -28.13 -15.32
CA GLU A 283 5.16 -28.92 -14.30
C GLU A 283 6.66 -28.59 -14.29
N ARG A 284 7.29 -28.57 -15.48
CA ARG A 284 8.70 -28.16 -15.66
C ARG A 284 8.98 -26.71 -15.26
N PHE A 285 8.01 -25.83 -15.45
CA PHE A 285 8.17 -24.42 -15.11
C PHE A 285 8.01 -24.17 -13.61
N ALA A 286 7.28 -25.03 -12.90
CA ALA A 286 7.05 -24.92 -11.47
C ALA A 286 8.06 -25.71 -10.61
N ASP A 287 8.66 -26.78 -11.16
CA ASP A 287 9.67 -27.59 -10.47
C ASP A 287 11.05 -26.90 -10.49
N PRO A 288 11.66 -26.60 -9.33
CA PRO A 288 12.95 -25.93 -9.26
C PRO A 288 14.17 -26.84 -9.50
N GLY A 289 13.99 -28.14 -9.77
CA GLY A 289 15.09 -29.10 -9.81
C GLY A 289 14.88 -30.30 -10.72
N ASP A 290 14.06 -30.17 -11.76
CA ASP A 290 13.87 -31.22 -12.75
C ASP A 290 14.85 -31.14 -13.93
N GLY A 291 15.67 -30.08 -13.97
CA GLY A 291 16.67 -29.83 -15.00
C GLY A 291 16.17 -28.98 -16.17
N TYR A 292 14.92 -28.51 -16.13
CA TYR A 292 14.33 -27.64 -17.13
C TYR A 292 14.01 -26.28 -16.54
N MET A 293 14.61 -25.24 -17.10
CA MET A 293 14.32 -23.85 -16.69
C MET A 293 14.61 -23.54 -15.21
N ASP A 294 15.28 -24.41 -14.44
CA ASP A 294 15.56 -24.23 -13.01
C ASP A 294 16.11 -22.83 -12.64
N ASP A 295 16.90 -22.21 -13.52
CA ASP A 295 17.50 -20.89 -13.29
C ASP A 295 16.47 -19.74 -13.23
N ILE A 296 15.24 -19.97 -13.71
CA ILE A 296 14.15 -18.99 -13.61
C ILE A 296 13.75 -18.73 -12.17
N HIS A 297 13.96 -19.68 -11.24
CA HIS A 297 13.59 -19.54 -9.83
C HIS A 297 14.51 -18.54 -9.14
N ALA A 298 15.83 -18.66 -9.40
CA ALA A 298 16.80 -17.67 -8.94
C ALA A 298 16.53 -16.29 -9.55
N SER A 299 16.15 -16.23 -10.82
CA SER A 299 15.72 -15.00 -11.49
C SER A 299 14.44 -14.41 -10.87
N ARG A 300 13.46 -15.24 -10.53
CA ARG A 300 12.21 -14.84 -9.89
C ARG A 300 12.48 -14.20 -8.54
N ASP A 301 13.34 -14.82 -7.74
CA ASP A 301 13.73 -14.32 -6.42
C ASP A 301 14.56 -13.04 -6.52
N ALA A 302 15.54 -12.99 -7.43
CA ALA A 302 16.39 -11.80 -7.63
C ALA A 302 15.62 -10.56 -8.08
N ASN A 303 14.52 -10.77 -8.83
CA ASN A 303 13.62 -9.70 -9.26
C ASN A 303 12.40 -9.56 -8.35
N ALA A 304 12.35 -10.32 -7.24
CA ALA A 304 11.24 -10.38 -6.30
C ALA A 304 9.87 -10.37 -7.01
N ALA A 305 9.72 -11.34 -7.90
CA ALA A 305 8.48 -11.59 -8.63
C ALA A 305 7.57 -12.51 -7.82
N ASP A 306 6.42 -11.97 -7.42
CA ASP A 306 5.38 -12.69 -6.68
C ASP A 306 4.77 -13.82 -7.51
N VAL A 307 4.60 -13.60 -8.81
CA VAL A 307 4.05 -14.57 -9.77
C VAL A 307 5.00 -14.73 -10.95
N SER A 308 5.09 -15.93 -11.52
CA SER A 308 5.84 -16.19 -12.75
C SER A 308 4.92 -16.77 -13.83
N VAL A 309 4.99 -16.23 -15.04
CA VAL A 309 4.20 -16.69 -16.20
C VAL A 309 5.12 -17.08 -17.35
N LEU A 310 4.95 -18.28 -17.87
CA LEU A 310 5.64 -18.77 -19.07
C LEU A 310 4.75 -18.57 -20.31
N ILE A 311 5.27 -17.88 -21.32
CA ILE A 311 4.64 -17.74 -22.63
C ILE A 311 5.19 -18.81 -23.57
N ILE A 312 4.31 -19.70 -24.05
CA ILE A 312 4.65 -20.86 -24.88
C ILE A 312 3.95 -20.85 -26.24
N ASP A 313 4.37 -21.76 -27.12
CA ASP A 313 3.76 -22.05 -28.43
C ASP A 313 3.13 -23.44 -28.42
N ASP A 314 2.12 -23.61 -27.57
CA ASP A 314 1.24 -24.77 -27.56
C ASP A 314 -0.20 -24.27 -27.72
N ALA A 315 -0.87 -24.64 -28.80
CA ALA A 315 -2.24 -24.22 -29.11
C ALA A 315 -3.30 -25.24 -28.65
N GLY A 316 -2.92 -26.24 -27.84
CA GLY A 316 -3.85 -27.22 -27.26
C GLY A 316 -4.92 -26.58 -26.37
N ASN A 317 -4.54 -25.49 -25.68
CA ASN A 317 -5.41 -24.63 -24.88
C ASN A 317 -4.75 -23.25 -24.73
N CYS A 318 -5.41 -22.34 -24.02
CA CYS A 318 -4.91 -20.97 -23.88
C CYS A 318 -4.03 -20.75 -22.66
N GLY A 319 -4.14 -21.58 -21.64
CA GLY A 319 -3.31 -21.49 -20.45
C GLY A 319 -3.56 -22.59 -19.44
N LEU A 320 -2.65 -22.68 -18.48
CA LEU A 320 -2.74 -23.57 -17.34
C LEU A 320 -2.03 -22.92 -16.15
N ALA A 321 -2.76 -22.69 -15.07
CA ALA A 321 -2.21 -22.32 -13.78
C ALA A 321 -1.87 -23.57 -12.95
N HIS A 322 -0.81 -23.49 -12.14
CA HIS A 322 -0.37 -24.58 -11.28
C HIS A 322 -1.44 -25.06 -10.28
N SER A 323 -2.31 -24.14 -9.83
CA SER A 323 -3.23 -24.38 -8.73
C SER A 323 -4.37 -23.35 -8.68
N ILE A 324 -5.47 -23.70 -7.99
CA ILE A 324 -6.50 -22.74 -7.61
C ILE A 324 -6.17 -22.20 -6.22
N GLY A 325 -5.78 -20.92 -6.19
CA GLY A 325 -5.01 -20.35 -5.09
C GLY A 325 -3.54 -20.78 -5.18
N SER A 326 -2.66 -20.07 -4.50
CA SER A 326 -1.23 -20.34 -4.59
C SER A 326 -0.52 -20.07 -3.27
N THR A 327 0.72 -20.55 -3.19
CA THR A 327 1.71 -20.14 -2.20
C THR A 327 2.87 -19.45 -2.90
N ALA A 328 3.77 -18.90 -2.09
CA ALA A 328 5.02 -18.34 -2.57
C ALA A 328 5.85 -19.34 -3.42
N ALA A 329 5.70 -20.65 -3.20
CA ALA A 329 6.40 -21.69 -3.95
C ALA A 329 5.64 -22.14 -5.22
N THR A 330 4.33 -21.90 -5.33
CA THR A 330 3.48 -22.51 -6.37
C THR A 330 2.82 -21.52 -7.32
N ALA A 331 3.14 -20.22 -7.23
CA ALA A 331 2.53 -19.19 -8.07
C ALA A 331 3.14 -19.12 -9.49
N PHE A 332 2.88 -20.17 -10.27
CA PHE A 332 3.32 -20.37 -11.65
C PHE A 332 2.14 -20.61 -12.59
N ALA A 333 2.26 -20.13 -13.81
CA ALA A 333 1.28 -20.38 -14.87
C ALA A 333 1.94 -20.39 -16.25
N THR A 334 1.29 -21.04 -17.20
CA THR A 334 1.68 -21.05 -18.61
C THR A 334 0.55 -20.44 -19.45
N VAL A 335 0.90 -19.77 -20.55
CA VAL A 335 -0.05 -19.10 -21.44
C VAL A 335 0.40 -19.25 -22.89
N HIS A 336 -0.52 -19.63 -23.78
CA HIS A 336 -0.26 -19.63 -25.21
C HIS A 336 -0.16 -18.19 -25.70
N TYR A 337 0.91 -17.84 -26.42
CA TYR A 337 1.19 -16.44 -26.78
C TYR A 337 0.01 -15.75 -27.49
N ASP A 338 -0.72 -16.49 -28.35
CA ASP A 338 -1.81 -15.90 -29.13
C ASP A 338 -3.10 -15.75 -28.30
N CYS A 339 -3.19 -16.37 -27.13
CA CYS A 339 -4.29 -16.16 -26.18
C CYS A 339 -3.98 -15.08 -25.12
N ALA A 340 -2.70 -14.71 -24.94
CA ALA A 340 -2.26 -13.86 -23.84
C ALA A 340 -3.00 -12.51 -23.77
N THR A 341 -3.33 -11.92 -24.93
CA THR A 341 -3.96 -10.59 -25.03
C THR A 341 -5.20 -10.60 -25.92
N GLY A 342 -6.16 -9.71 -25.63
CA GLY A 342 -7.45 -9.59 -26.30
C GLY A 342 -8.44 -10.71 -25.94
N TYR A 343 -7.92 -11.91 -25.72
CA TYR A 343 -8.62 -13.07 -25.17
C TYR A 343 -8.47 -13.18 -23.63
N TYR A 344 -7.55 -12.39 -23.08
CA TYR A 344 -7.28 -12.15 -21.65
C TYR A 344 -6.78 -13.37 -20.85
N SER A 345 -6.19 -14.37 -21.51
CA SER A 345 -5.72 -15.58 -20.82
C SER A 345 -4.57 -15.30 -19.85
N PHE A 346 -3.74 -14.27 -20.10
CA PHE A 346 -2.72 -13.87 -19.13
C PHE A 346 -3.32 -13.47 -17.77
N ALA A 347 -4.40 -12.69 -17.79
CA ALA A 347 -5.11 -12.31 -16.57
C ALA A 347 -5.86 -13.52 -15.97
N HIS A 348 -6.45 -14.37 -16.83
CA HIS A 348 -7.20 -15.55 -16.44
C HIS A 348 -6.36 -16.52 -15.59
N GLU A 349 -5.17 -16.89 -16.06
CA GLU A 349 -4.30 -17.83 -15.33
C GLU A 349 -3.77 -17.25 -14.03
N ILE A 350 -3.42 -15.96 -14.01
CA ILE A 350 -3.09 -15.27 -12.76
C ILE A 350 -4.30 -15.27 -11.82
N GLY A 351 -5.52 -15.13 -12.35
CA GLY A 351 -6.77 -15.27 -11.60
C GLY A 351 -6.87 -16.57 -10.82
N HIS A 352 -6.56 -17.70 -11.46
CA HIS A 352 -6.51 -19.00 -10.80
C HIS A 352 -5.55 -19.02 -9.61
N LEU A 353 -4.35 -18.44 -9.75
CA LEU A 353 -3.38 -18.33 -8.65
C LEU A 353 -3.88 -17.46 -7.48
N LEU A 354 -4.83 -16.55 -7.73
CA LEU A 354 -5.55 -15.79 -6.71
C LEU A 354 -6.85 -16.47 -6.23
N SER A 355 -7.07 -17.75 -6.56
CA SER A 355 -8.26 -18.56 -6.25
C SER A 355 -9.53 -18.24 -7.04
N ALA A 356 -9.45 -17.48 -8.13
CA ALA A 356 -10.58 -17.34 -9.05
C ALA A 356 -10.84 -18.68 -9.78
N ARG A 357 -12.10 -18.94 -10.09
CA ARG A 357 -12.58 -20.17 -10.72
C ARG A 357 -13.42 -19.89 -11.93
N HIS A 358 -13.59 -20.89 -12.78
CA HIS A 358 -14.48 -20.81 -13.93
C HIS A 358 -15.95 -20.63 -13.53
N ASP A 359 -16.82 -20.37 -14.50
CA ASP A 359 -18.25 -20.31 -14.21
C ASP A 359 -18.82 -21.68 -13.79
N PRO A 360 -19.94 -21.72 -13.04
CA PRO A 360 -20.45 -22.94 -12.43
C PRO A 360 -20.85 -24.06 -13.41
N ALA A 361 -21.06 -23.73 -14.69
CA ALA A 361 -21.37 -24.74 -15.71
C ALA A 361 -20.12 -25.53 -16.14
N ALA A 362 -18.94 -24.91 -16.07
CA ALA A 362 -17.64 -25.54 -16.32
C ALA A 362 -17.04 -26.12 -15.04
N ASP A 363 -17.16 -25.41 -13.91
CA ASP A 363 -16.63 -25.81 -12.61
C ASP A 363 -17.72 -25.74 -11.50
N PRO A 364 -18.34 -26.87 -11.12
CA PRO A 364 -19.35 -26.89 -10.08
C PRO A 364 -18.78 -26.91 -8.65
N THR A 365 -17.45 -26.89 -8.47
CA THR A 365 -16.84 -27.03 -7.14
C THR A 365 -17.00 -25.76 -6.28
N ASN A 366 -16.76 -25.86 -4.97
CA ASN A 366 -17.02 -24.77 -4.00
C ASN A 366 -15.79 -24.37 -3.18
N THR A 367 -14.64 -24.99 -3.43
CA THR A 367 -13.44 -24.89 -2.60
C THR A 367 -12.36 -24.21 -3.43
N PRO A 368 -11.54 -23.28 -2.93
CA PRO A 368 -11.56 -22.77 -1.56
C PRO A 368 -12.73 -21.83 -1.29
N TYR A 369 -13.29 -21.14 -2.30
CA TYR A 369 -14.35 -20.15 -2.14
C TYR A 369 -15.59 -20.45 -3.02
N ALA A 370 -16.75 -20.68 -2.39
CA ALA A 370 -17.98 -21.05 -3.09
C ALA A 370 -18.57 -19.98 -4.01
N TYR A 371 -18.16 -18.72 -3.82
CA TYR A 371 -18.55 -17.55 -4.62
C TYR A 371 -17.50 -17.18 -5.67
N GLY A 372 -16.42 -17.94 -5.78
CA GLY A 372 -15.25 -17.57 -6.57
C GLY A 372 -15.35 -17.79 -8.06
N HIS A 373 -16.55 -17.84 -8.65
CA HIS A 373 -16.76 -18.24 -10.05
C HIS A 373 -16.88 -17.07 -11.03
N GLY A 374 -16.45 -17.29 -12.27
CA GLY A 374 -16.78 -16.45 -13.42
C GLY A 374 -18.29 -16.39 -13.68
N TYR A 375 -18.75 -15.40 -14.44
CA TYR A 375 -20.15 -15.20 -14.80
C TYR A 375 -20.37 -15.25 -16.31
N ARG A 376 -21.44 -15.93 -16.71
CA ARG A 376 -21.96 -15.97 -18.08
C ARG A 376 -23.38 -15.42 -18.12
N TYR A 377 -23.61 -14.42 -18.95
CA TYR A 377 -24.95 -13.95 -19.29
C TYR A 377 -25.38 -14.57 -20.63
N GLU A 378 -26.31 -15.52 -20.55
CA GLU A 378 -26.80 -16.29 -21.69
C GLU A 378 -28.34 -16.37 -21.68
N PRO A 379 -29.05 -15.28 -22.04
CA PRO A 379 -30.49 -15.33 -22.19
C PRO A 379 -30.89 -16.17 -23.41
N ALA A 380 -32.14 -16.64 -23.43
CA ALA A 380 -32.69 -17.41 -24.55
C ALA A 380 -32.72 -16.62 -25.88
N ALA A 381 -32.82 -15.28 -25.80
CA ALA A 381 -32.73 -14.37 -26.94
C ALA A 381 -31.99 -13.08 -26.51
N GLY A 382 -31.22 -12.50 -27.43
CA GLY A 382 -30.47 -11.26 -27.20
C GLY A 382 -28.95 -11.46 -27.13
N ASN A 383 -28.25 -10.38 -26.75
CA ASN A 383 -26.79 -10.36 -26.72
C ASN A 383 -26.26 -11.13 -25.50
N LYS A 384 -25.41 -12.11 -25.75
CA LYS A 384 -24.69 -12.89 -24.73
C LYS A 384 -23.35 -12.24 -24.42
N TRP A 385 -22.80 -12.48 -23.24
CA TRP A 385 -21.43 -12.07 -22.87
C TRP A 385 -20.95 -12.86 -21.65
N ARG A 386 -19.64 -12.83 -21.41
CA ARG A 386 -18.98 -13.54 -20.31
C ARG A 386 -17.87 -12.70 -19.68
N THR A 387 -17.58 -12.93 -18.40
CA THR A 387 -16.42 -12.34 -17.68
C THR A 387 -15.12 -13.12 -17.94
N ILE A 388 -13.98 -12.61 -17.50
CA ILE A 388 -12.62 -13.17 -17.73
C ILE A 388 -12.54 -14.67 -17.40
N MET A 389 -13.06 -15.11 -16.26
CA MET A 389 -12.98 -16.52 -15.84
C MET A 389 -14.04 -17.42 -16.48
N ALA A 390 -15.03 -16.88 -17.19
CA ALA A 390 -16.13 -17.69 -17.71
C ALA A 390 -15.81 -18.27 -19.10
N TYR A 391 -16.39 -19.44 -19.37
CA TYR A 391 -16.24 -20.20 -20.59
C TYR A 391 -17.20 -19.69 -21.67
N ALA A 392 -17.01 -20.15 -22.90
CA ALA A 392 -17.83 -19.73 -24.03
C ALA A 392 -19.31 -20.04 -23.77
N CYS A 393 -20.18 -19.12 -24.16
CA CYS A 393 -21.61 -19.38 -24.23
C CYS A 393 -21.91 -20.37 -25.35
N SER A 394 -23.04 -21.05 -25.27
CA SER A 394 -23.54 -21.85 -26.39
C SER A 394 -23.76 -20.94 -27.61
N GLY A 395 -23.16 -21.29 -28.76
CA GLY A 395 -23.18 -20.45 -29.96
C GLY A 395 -22.27 -19.21 -29.89
N GLY A 396 -21.40 -19.11 -28.87
CA GLY A 396 -20.39 -18.06 -28.72
C GLY A 396 -20.89 -16.80 -28.00
N CYS A 397 -19.97 -16.12 -27.33
CA CYS A 397 -20.20 -14.79 -26.76
C CYS A 397 -18.88 -14.07 -26.50
N PRO A 398 -18.84 -12.73 -26.59
CA PRO A 398 -17.66 -11.94 -26.29
C PRO A 398 -17.26 -12.07 -24.82
N ARG A 399 -15.95 -12.23 -24.59
CA ARG A 399 -15.33 -12.08 -23.27
C ARG A 399 -15.12 -10.60 -23.02
N LEU A 400 -15.78 -10.05 -22.01
CA LEU A 400 -15.57 -8.68 -21.57
C LEU A 400 -14.39 -8.66 -20.58
N ASN A 401 -13.57 -7.60 -20.62
CA ASN A 401 -12.45 -7.41 -19.70
C ASN A 401 -12.93 -6.98 -18.30
N TYR A 402 -13.71 -7.85 -17.67
CA TYR A 402 -14.27 -7.72 -16.33
C TYR A 402 -14.19 -9.06 -15.62
N TRP A 403 -13.89 -9.00 -14.33
CA TRP A 403 -14.07 -10.06 -13.36
C TRP A 403 -15.51 -10.05 -12.87
N SER A 404 -16.06 -11.22 -12.52
CA SER A 404 -17.44 -11.27 -12.02
C SER A 404 -17.58 -10.48 -10.73
N ASN A 405 -18.53 -9.54 -10.75
CA ASN A 405 -18.82 -8.61 -9.68
C ASN A 405 -20.32 -8.24 -9.74
N PRO A 406 -21.15 -8.64 -8.77
CA PRO A 406 -22.57 -8.30 -8.75
C PRO A 406 -22.82 -6.80 -8.59
N ASP A 407 -21.86 -6.01 -8.10
CA ASP A 407 -22.00 -4.56 -7.93
C ASP A 407 -21.72 -3.77 -9.20
N VAL A 408 -21.21 -4.41 -10.26
CA VAL A 408 -21.04 -3.80 -11.58
C VAL A 408 -22.14 -4.31 -12.51
N THR A 409 -22.73 -3.44 -13.32
CA THR A 409 -23.71 -3.83 -14.33
C THR A 409 -23.22 -3.53 -15.75
N TYR A 410 -23.60 -4.38 -16.70
CA TYR A 410 -23.42 -4.17 -18.13
C TYR A 410 -24.77 -4.20 -18.82
N ASN A 411 -25.18 -3.07 -19.40
CA ASN A 411 -26.51 -2.83 -19.96
C ASN A 411 -27.62 -3.12 -18.93
N GLY A 412 -27.42 -2.70 -17.68
CA GLY A 412 -28.36 -2.88 -16.57
C GLY A 412 -28.40 -4.30 -15.99
N ILE A 413 -27.57 -5.22 -16.49
CA ILE A 413 -27.47 -6.60 -15.99
C ILE A 413 -26.25 -6.73 -15.09
N ALA A 414 -26.43 -7.20 -13.86
CA ALA A 414 -25.32 -7.44 -12.94
C ALA A 414 -24.30 -8.43 -13.52
N MET A 415 -23.02 -8.13 -13.38
CA MET A 415 -21.90 -8.95 -13.87
C MET A 415 -21.53 -10.09 -12.91
N GLY A 416 -22.51 -10.65 -12.21
CA GLY A 416 -22.30 -11.69 -11.23
C GLY A 416 -23.44 -11.84 -10.23
N THR A 417 -23.24 -12.72 -9.25
CA THR A 417 -24.13 -12.92 -8.11
C THR A 417 -23.31 -12.92 -6.83
N ALA A 418 -23.90 -12.48 -5.72
CA ALA A 418 -23.18 -12.34 -4.45
C ALA A 418 -22.71 -13.68 -3.86
N ASP A 419 -23.46 -14.76 -4.12
CA ASP A 419 -23.31 -16.09 -3.55
C ASP A 419 -22.46 -17.04 -4.39
N ARG A 420 -22.37 -16.80 -5.70
CA ARG A 420 -21.77 -17.75 -6.65
C ARG A 420 -20.77 -17.13 -7.61
N ASN A 421 -21.12 -16.04 -8.27
CA ASN A 421 -20.31 -15.47 -9.35
C ASN A 421 -19.67 -14.15 -8.91
N HIS A 422 -18.61 -14.23 -8.12
CA HIS A 422 -18.00 -13.09 -7.44
C HIS A 422 -16.47 -13.21 -7.36
N ASN A 423 -15.79 -13.36 -8.50
CA ASN A 423 -14.33 -13.39 -8.58
C ASN A 423 -13.72 -12.15 -7.92
N GLN A 424 -14.31 -10.96 -8.09
CA GLN A 424 -13.80 -9.72 -7.51
C GLN A 424 -13.55 -9.85 -6.00
N ARG A 425 -14.50 -10.45 -5.27
CA ARG A 425 -14.38 -10.62 -3.82
C ARG A 425 -13.22 -11.53 -3.45
N VAL A 426 -13.04 -12.62 -4.19
CA VAL A 426 -11.92 -13.55 -3.96
C VAL A 426 -10.59 -12.83 -4.23
N LEU A 427 -10.47 -12.12 -5.35
CA LEU A 427 -9.26 -11.38 -5.70
C LEU A 427 -8.93 -10.30 -4.65
N VAL A 428 -9.92 -9.56 -4.14
CA VAL A 428 -9.71 -8.58 -3.06
C VAL A 428 -9.22 -9.25 -1.78
N GLN A 429 -9.74 -10.44 -1.46
CA GLN A 429 -9.32 -11.19 -0.29
C GLN A 429 -7.88 -11.70 -0.43
N THR A 430 -7.48 -12.17 -1.61
CA THR A 430 -6.20 -12.87 -1.80
C THR A 430 -5.05 -11.99 -2.30
N LYS A 431 -5.32 -10.82 -2.89
CA LYS A 431 -4.29 -9.96 -3.51
C LYS A 431 -3.15 -9.58 -2.57
N ALA A 432 -3.44 -9.30 -1.30
CA ALA A 432 -2.42 -8.89 -0.33
C ALA A 432 -1.49 -10.06 0.02
N ALA A 433 -2.03 -11.28 0.07
CA ALA A 433 -1.23 -12.47 0.31
C ALA A 433 -0.30 -12.76 -0.88
N VAL A 434 -0.81 -12.64 -2.12
CA VAL A 434 0.01 -12.86 -3.33
C VAL A 434 1.09 -11.79 -3.47
N ALA A 435 0.76 -10.51 -3.28
CA ALA A 435 1.72 -9.40 -3.31
C ALA A 435 2.82 -9.49 -2.24
N ALA A 436 2.66 -10.38 -1.25
CA ALA A 436 3.63 -10.61 -0.19
C ALA A 436 4.52 -11.84 -0.43
N PHE A 437 4.38 -12.56 -1.55
CA PHE A 437 5.10 -13.81 -1.78
C PHE A 437 6.60 -13.65 -1.89
N ARG A 438 7.09 -12.53 -2.42
CA ARG A 438 8.53 -12.24 -2.42
C ARG A 438 8.91 -10.95 -1.71
N GLY A 439 7.91 -10.18 -1.29
CA GLY A 439 8.10 -8.80 -0.84
C GLY A 439 8.64 -7.97 -2.00
N ALA A 440 8.19 -6.73 -2.19
CA ALA A 440 8.84 -5.91 -3.20
C ALA A 440 10.35 -5.81 -2.88
N PRO A 441 11.26 -5.85 -3.88
CA PRO A 441 12.60 -5.33 -3.68
C PRO A 441 12.41 -3.82 -3.50
N GLY A 442 12.32 -3.39 -2.23
CA GLY A 442 12.01 -2.02 -1.84
C GLY A 442 10.78 -1.83 -0.94
N GLY A 443 10.07 -2.89 -0.53
CA GLY A 443 9.02 -2.80 0.48
C GLY A 443 9.59 -2.86 1.89
N ASN A 444 10.31 -1.81 2.31
CA ASN A 444 10.91 -1.76 3.64
C ASN A 444 9.85 -1.85 4.75
N THR A 445 9.88 -2.93 5.53
CA THR A 445 9.01 -3.13 6.69
C THR A 445 9.58 -2.33 7.85
N ALA A 446 8.81 -1.37 8.38
CA ALA A 446 9.32 -0.55 9.47
C ALA A 446 9.79 -1.41 10.66
N PRO A 447 10.92 -1.07 11.31
CA PRO A 447 11.42 -1.80 12.46
C PRO A 447 10.40 -1.77 13.60
N VAL A 448 10.54 -2.65 14.58
CA VAL A 448 9.75 -2.60 15.83
C VAL A 448 10.62 -1.95 16.90
N ALA A 449 10.28 -0.73 17.30
CA ALA A 449 10.97 -0.04 18.38
C ALA A 449 10.67 -0.72 19.72
N ASN A 450 11.72 -1.09 20.46
CA ASN A 450 11.56 -1.66 21.78
C ASN A 450 12.74 -1.31 22.70
N PHE A 451 12.46 -1.16 23.99
CA PHE A 451 13.50 -0.95 25.00
C PHE A 451 13.04 -1.33 26.40
N ALA A 452 14.02 -1.56 27.27
CA ALA A 452 13.88 -1.67 28.72
C ALA A 452 14.67 -0.56 29.43
N SER A 453 14.30 -0.27 30.68
CA SER A 453 14.97 0.74 31.51
C SER A 453 15.17 0.23 32.93
N SER A 454 16.31 0.56 33.53
CA SER A 454 16.61 0.27 34.94
C SER A 454 17.11 1.54 35.64
N ALA A 455 16.43 1.95 36.71
CA ALA A 455 16.74 3.16 37.45
C ALA A 455 17.50 2.83 38.75
N SER A 456 18.56 3.60 39.02
CA SER A 456 19.30 3.62 40.28
C SER A 456 19.49 5.07 40.71
N GLY A 457 18.71 5.49 41.70
CA GLY A 457 18.64 6.90 42.09
C GLY A 457 18.08 7.75 40.95
N LEU A 458 18.81 8.82 40.59
CA LEU A 458 18.49 9.71 39.47
C LEU A 458 19.04 9.23 38.12
N THR A 459 19.80 8.13 38.09
CA THR A 459 20.43 7.61 36.88
C THR A 459 19.64 6.42 36.35
N VAL A 460 19.37 6.42 35.04
CA VAL A 460 18.68 5.35 34.32
C VAL A 460 19.58 4.81 33.23
N SER A 461 19.75 3.49 33.23
CA SER A 461 20.36 2.76 32.11
C SER A 461 19.25 2.23 31.20
N PHE A 462 19.38 2.48 29.90
CA PHE A 462 18.46 1.99 28.88
C PHE A 462 19.10 0.87 28.05
N THR A 463 18.29 -0.14 27.73
CA THR A 463 18.69 -1.23 26.84
C THR A 463 17.74 -1.27 25.65
N ASP A 464 18.28 -1.02 24.46
CA ASP A 464 17.55 -1.17 23.20
C ASP A 464 17.35 -2.66 22.88
N SER A 465 16.11 -3.04 22.61
CA SER A 465 15.71 -4.39 22.19
C SER A 465 14.88 -4.35 20.89
N SER A 466 15.05 -3.29 20.11
CA SER A 466 14.39 -3.09 18.83
C SER A 466 14.86 -4.12 17.81
N THR A 467 13.95 -4.53 16.92
CA THR A 467 14.21 -5.53 15.89
C THR A 467 13.77 -5.03 14.53
N ASP A 468 14.41 -5.54 13.49
CA ASP A 468 14.04 -5.29 12.10
C ASP A 468 13.96 -6.65 11.40
N SER A 469 12.83 -6.93 10.73
CA SER A 469 12.52 -8.24 10.17
C SER A 469 13.12 -8.47 8.79
N ASP A 470 13.36 -7.40 8.05
CA ASP A 470 13.82 -7.40 6.66
C ASP A 470 15.06 -6.51 6.44
N GLY A 471 15.60 -5.92 7.51
CA GLY A 471 16.80 -5.10 7.48
C GLY A 471 17.60 -5.03 8.77
N SER A 472 18.18 -3.87 9.01
CA SER A 472 19.00 -3.50 10.16
C SER A 472 18.70 -2.06 10.59
N ILE A 473 18.78 -1.79 11.89
CA ILE A 473 18.54 -0.46 12.43
C ILE A 473 19.72 0.47 12.12
N ALA A 474 19.50 1.45 11.24
CA ALA A 474 20.49 2.42 10.82
C ALA A 474 20.68 3.57 11.82
N SER A 475 19.63 4.02 12.51
CA SER A 475 19.74 5.11 13.49
C SER A 475 18.75 5.02 14.65
N ARG A 476 19.09 5.71 15.75
CA ARG A 476 18.33 5.79 17.00
C ARG A 476 18.24 7.23 17.45
N SER A 477 17.07 7.61 17.94
CA SER A 477 16.83 8.91 18.57
C SER A 477 16.05 8.71 19.87
N TRP A 478 16.71 8.99 20.97
CA TRP A 478 16.14 9.02 22.31
C TRP A 478 15.72 10.43 22.67
N ASP A 479 14.53 10.56 23.24
CA ASP A 479 14.06 11.74 23.98
C ASP A 479 13.75 11.29 25.41
N PHE A 480 14.42 11.88 26.39
CA PHE A 480 14.29 11.48 27.80
C PHE A 480 13.14 12.20 28.52
N GLY A 481 12.38 13.06 27.85
CA GLY A 481 11.22 13.76 28.43
C GLY A 481 11.58 14.92 29.36
N ASP A 482 12.86 15.27 29.49
CA ASP A 482 13.38 16.45 30.24
C ASP A 482 14.02 17.50 29.30
N GLY A 483 13.80 17.36 27.98
CA GLY A 483 14.38 18.21 26.95
C GLY A 483 15.78 17.78 26.48
N THR A 484 16.34 16.70 27.03
CA THR A 484 17.62 16.13 26.57
C THR A 484 17.41 14.89 25.70
N ALA A 485 18.40 14.59 24.84
CA ALA A 485 18.33 13.53 23.84
C ALA A 485 19.62 12.71 23.74
N SER A 486 19.58 11.56 23.08
CA SER A 486 20.76 10.73 22.76
C SER A 486 20.56 9.94 21.46
N THR A 487 21.65 9.53 20.84
CA THR A 487 21.67 8.63 19.67
C THR A 487 22.39 7.31 19.95
N ALA A 488 22.89 7.11 21.18
CA ALA A 488 23.58 5.88 21.56
C ALA A 488 22.62 4.68 21.55
N THR A 489 23.14 3.47 21.29
CA THR A 489 22.35 2.24 21.34
C THR A 489 21.76 1.98 22.72
N ASN A 490 22.59 2.04 23.76
CA ASN A 490 22.19 1.81 25.15
C ASN A 490 22.64 3.00 26.01
N PRO A 491 21.91 4.14 26.01
CA PRO A 491 22.33 5.32 26.75
C PRO A 491 22.18 5.13 28.27
N SER A 492 22.99 5.88 29.01
CA SER A 492 22.79 6.14 30.44
C SER A 492 22.45 7.61 30.63
N LYS A 493 21.39 7.90 31.39
CA LYS A 493 20.84 9.24 31.59
C LYS A 493 20.68 9.52 33.08
N THR A 494 21.27 10.62 33.57
CA THR A 494 21.01 11.15 34.91
C THR A 494 20.07 12.36 34.81
N TYR A 495 18.99 12.34 35.58
CA TYR A 495 18.04 13.44 35.69
C TYR A 495 18.46 14.40 36.80
N SER A 496 18.15 15.69 36.64
CA SER A 496 18.44 16.73 37.65
C SER A 496 17.51 16.68 38.85
N ALA A 497 16.29 16.17 38.66
CA ALA A 497 15.28 16.05 39.70
C ALA A 497 14.61 14.67 39.63
N ALA A 498 14.14 14.21 40.79
CA ALA A 498 13.29 13.04 40.87
C ALA A 498 11.90 13.32 40.28
N GLY A 499 11.27 12.31 39.69
CA GLY A 499 10.01 12.46 38.97
C GLY A 499 9.75 11.33 38.00
N SER A 500 8.63 11.43 37.27
CA SER A 500 8.27 10.53 36.17
C SER A 500 8.47 11.23 34.84
N TYR A 501 9.22 10.59 33.95
CA TYR A 501 9.59 11.11 32.64
C TYR A 501 9.06 10.20 31.54
N THR A 502 8.46 10.81 30.50
CA THR A 502 7.99 10.08 29.32
C THR A 502 9.15 9.93 28.35
N VAL A 503 9.75 8.75 28.31
CA VAL A 503 10.90 8.43 27.44
C VAL A 503 10.41 7.87 26.12
N LYS A 504 10.99 8.36 25.03
CA LYS A 504 10.67 7.96 23.65
C LYS A 504 11.94 7.46 22.96
N LEU A 505 11.86 6.27 22.35
CA LEU A 505 12.86 5.76 21.41
C LEU A 505 12.23 5.73 20.02
N THR A 506 12.87 6.41 19.07
CA THR A 506 12.58 6.27 17.63
C THR A 506 13.75 5.57 16.97
N VAL A 507 13.48 4.47 16.25
CA VAL A 507 14.47 3.75 15.45
C VAL A 507 14.12 3.89 13.98
N THR A 508 15.14 4.02 13.14
CA THR A 508 15.02 4.05 11.67
C THR A 508 15.92 2.97 11.09
N ASP A 509 15.38 2.18 10.17
CA ASP A 509 16.11 1.10 9.50
C ASP A 509 16.99 1.60 8.33
N ASN A 510 17.67 0.68 7.64
CA ASN A 510 18.46 0.95 6.45
C ASN A 510 17.64 1.15 5.17
N GLY A 511 16.32 0.96 5.19
CA GLY A 511 15.39 1.31 4.12
C GLY A 511 14.67 2.65 4.32
N GLY A 512 14.92 3.35 5.43
CA GLY A 512 14.42 4.69 5.75
C GLY A 512 13.06 4.73 6.47
N ALA A 513 12.46 3.60 6.84
CA ALA A 513 11.24 3.60 7.65
C ALA A 513 11.57 3.66 9.14
N SER A 514 10.62 4.20 9.92
CA SER A 514 10.82 4.44 11.35
C SER A 514 9.66 3.92 12.17
N ASN A 515 9.96 3.57 13.42
CA ASN A 515 8.98 3.23 14.42
C ASN A 515 9.36 3.84 15.78
N THR A 516 8.38 4.00 16.65
CA THR A 516 8.54 4.66 17.94
C THR A 516 7.94 3.85 19.07
N LYS A 517 8.69 3.67 20.16
CA LYS A 517 8.18 3.23 21.45
C LYS A 517 8.23 4.37 22.47
N THR A 518 7.19 4.49 23.28
CA THR A 518 7.13 5.41 24.42
C THR A 518 6.88 4.63 25.72
N ALA A 519 7.59 4.97 26.79
CA ALA A 519 7.37 4.40 28.13
C ALA A 519 7.59 5.46 29.22
N THR A 520 6.88 5.33 30.34
CA THR A 520 7.10 6.20 31.51
C THR A 520 8.19 5.59 32.40
N VAL A 521 9.20 6.37 32.75
CA VAL A 521 10.29 5.99 33.65
C VAL A 521 10.26 6.89 34.88
N THR A 522 10.25 6.29 36.06
CA THR A 522 10.29 7.03 37.34
C THR A 522 11.68 6.92 37.96
N VAL A 523 12.23 8.06 38.37
CA VAL A 523 13.49 8.16 39.10
C VAL A 523 13.28 8.83 40.46
N SER A 524 14.03 8.38 41.45
CA SER A 524 13.93 8.86 42.83
C SER A 524 15.30 9.25 43.35
N ALA A 525 15.41 10.33 44.11
CA ALA A 525 16.69 10.71 44.70
C ALA A 525 17.02 9.79 45.90
N SER A 526 18.11 9.03 45.81
CA SER A 526 18.62 8.18 46.91
C SER A 526 19.91 8.78 47.50
N GLY A 527 20.09 8.70 48.82
CA GLY A 527 21.26 9.23 49.55
C GLY A 527 20.98 10.45 50.43
N VAL A 528 22.02 10.95 51.12
CA VAL A 528 21.92 12.11 52.00
C VAL A 528 21.77 13.39 51.18
N GLN A 529 20.73 14.19 51.44
CA GLN A 529 20.41 15.40 50.67
C GLN A 529 20.05 16.55 51.61
N THR A 530 20.55 17.76 51.33
CA THR A 530 20.23 18.98 52.09
C THR A 530 19.32 19.90 51.26
N TYR A 531 18.18 20.25 51.82
CA TYR A 531 17.23 21.18 51.23
C TYR A 531 17.28 22.48 52.02
N THR A 532 17.39 23.63 51.34
CA THR A 532 17.60 24.93 51.99
C THR A 532 16.54 25.93 51.55
N ASN A 533 16.04 26.73 52.48
CA ASN A 533 15.31 27.96 52.19
C ASN A 533 16.07 29.14 52.81
N GLY A 534 16.56 30.04 51.96
CA GLY A 534 17.28 31.25 52.35
C GLY A 534 16.47 32.53 52.15
N ALA A 535 15.15 32.45 52.00
CA ALA A 535 14.30 33.62 51.91
C ALA A 535 13.97 34.13 53.32
N ASP A 536 14.20 35.42 53.53
CA ASP A 536 13.89 36.08 54.81
C ASP A 536 12.40 36.00 55.12
N VAL A 537 12.07 35.56 56.34
CA VAL A 537 10.69 35.60 56.86
C VAL A 537 10.67 36.41 58.15
N ASN A 538 10.05 37.58 58.09
CA ASN A 538 9.93 38.48 59.23
C ASN A 538 9.23 37.80 60.41
N ILE A 539 9.78 37.92 61.60
CA ILE A 539 9.23 37.47 62.88
C ILE A 539 8.73 38.72 63.61
N PRO A 540 7.40 38.96 63.64
CA PRO A 540 6.83 40.08 64.38
C PRO A 540 6.91 39.85 65.89
N ASP A 541 7.02 40.95 66.63
CA ASP A 541 7.00 40.97 68.10
C ASP A 541 5.73 40.28 68.64
N ASN A 542 5.88 39.49 69.70
CA ASN A 542 4.79 38.79 70.41
C ASN A 542 3.82 38.01 69.51
N ASN A 543 4.32 37.33 68.48
CA ASN A 543 3.47 36.57 67.56
C ASN A 543 3.15 35.16 68.08
N ALA A 544 2.13 35.08 68.93
CA ALA A 544 1.67 33.84 69.59
C ALA A 544 1.43 32.64 68.65
N THR A 545 1.07 32.84 67.39
CA THR A 545 0.85 31.74 66.42
C THR A 545 2.11 31.32 65.66
N GLY A 546 3.13 32.18 65.63
CA GLY A 546 4.35 32.02 64.84
C GLY A 546 4.19 32.34 63.35
N VAL A 547 5.32 32.57 62.69
CA VAL A 547 5.47 32.64 61.23
C VAL A 547 6.10 31.34 60.72
N ALA A 548 5.84 30.98 59.46
CA ALA A 548 6.35 29.75 58.88
C ALA A 548 7.14 29.99 57.59
N SER A 549 8.34 29.41 57.50
CA SER A 549 9.11 29.25 56.27
C SER A 549 8.99 27.80 55.81
N SER A 550 8.84 27.54 54.51
CA SER A 550 8.56 26.18 53.98
C SER A 550 9.63 25.70 53.01
N ILE A 551 9.91 24.40 53.04
CA ILE A 551 10.74 23.67 52.08
C ILE A 551 9.89 22.53 51.51
N ALA A 552 9.74 22.49 50.19
CA ALA A 552 9.10 21.38 49.50
C ALA A 552 10.15 20.32 49.13
N VAL A 553 9.92 19.08 49.57
CA VAL A 553 10.73 17.92 49.25
C VAL A 553 9.92 17.02 48.33
N SER A 554 10.41 16.79 47.12
CA SER A 554 9.72 16.01 46.08
C SER A 554 10.57 14.85 45.55
N GLY A 555 9.94 13.74 45.16
CA GLY A 555 10.58 12.61 44.49
C GLY A 555 11.55 11.80 45.37
N ARG A 556 11.32 11.84 46.67
CA ARG A 556 11.93 10.94 47.67
C ARG A 556 10.92 9.85 48.02
N SER A 557 11.39 8.63 48.23
CA SER A 557 10.56 7.50 48.68
C SER A 557 10.96 7.06 50.09
N GLY A 558 9.99 6.66 50.90
CA GLY A 558 10.22 6.22 52.28
C GLY A 558 10.21 7.34 53.30
N ASN A 559 10.63 7.01 54.51
CA ASN A 559 10.63 7.93 55.65
C ASN A 559 12.00 8.61 55.84
N ALA A 560 12.00 9.76 56.52
CA ALA A 560 13.21 10.48 56.89
C ALA A 560 14.08 9.63 57.84
N PRO A 561 15.37 9.92 58.02
CA PRO A 561 16.20 9.13 58.91
C PRO A 561 15.97 9.50 60.39
N SER A 562 16.48 8.66 61.29
CA SER A 562 16.46 8.92 62.74
C SER A 562 17.46 9.97 63.22
N ASN A 563 18.30 10.47 62.32
CA ASN A 563 19.36 11.44 62.60
C ASN A 563 19.34 12.64 61.63
N ALA A 564 18.15 13.02 61.13
CA ALA A 564 18.00 14.17 60.24
C ALA A 564 18.54 15.44 60.90
N GLN A 565 19.24 16.29 60.14
CA GLN A 565 19.80 17.54 60.64
C GLN A 565 18.98 18.73 60.17
N VAL A 566 18.67 19.64 61.09
CA VAL A 566 17.96 20.89 60.80
C VAL A 566 18.86 22.04 61.19
N ALA A 567 19.46 22.71 60.21
CA ALA A 567 20.27 23.90 60.45
C ALA A 567 19.37 25.14 60.40
N VAL A 568 19.43 25.98 61.42
CA VAL A 568 18.59 27.16 61.58
C VAL A 568 19.50 28.37 61.79
N ASN A 569 19.26 29.42 61.00
CA ASN A 569 19.88 30.72 61.12
C ASN A 569 18.78 31.77 61.22
N ILE A 570 18.52 32.22 62.44
CA ILE A 570 17.52 33.24 62.79
C ILE A 570 18.27 34.41 63.40
N VAL A 571 17.98 35.60 62.86
CA VAL A 571 18.43 36.86 63.44
C VAL A 571 17.30 37.37 64.31
N HIS A 572 17.58 37.65 65.58
CA HIS A 572 16.61 38.18 66.54
C HIS A 572 17.35 39.06 67.54
N THR A 573 16.67 39.97 68.23
CA THR A 573 17.29 40.80 69.27
C THR A 573 17.39 40.09 70.63
N TYR A 574 16.59 39.04 70.84
CA TYR A 574 16.69 38.17 72.01
C TYR A 574 16.17 36.76 71.72
N GLN A 575 17.04 35.74 71.73
CA GLN A 575 16.62 34.38 71.36
C GLN A 575 15.72 33.71 72.41
N GLY A 576 15.81 34.16 73.68
CA GLY A 576 15.06 33.61 74.81
C GLY A 576 13.55 33.75 74.66
N ASP A 577 13.09 34.53 73.68
CA ASP A 577 11.67 34.66 73.38
C ASP A 577 11.11 33.65 72.40
N LEU A 578 11.98 32.99 71.64
CA LEU A 578 11.59 32.20 70.49
C LEU A 578 11.23 30.76 70.86
N ILE A 579 10.10 30.30 70.33
CA ILE A 579 9.79 28.89 70.12
C ILE A 579 10.03 28.59 68.64
N VAL A 580 10.90 27.63 68.37
CA VAL A 580 11.23 27.18 67.00
C VAL A 580 10.82 25.72 66.87
N ASP A 581 9.92 25.44 65.94
CA ASP A 581 9.43 24.09 65.66
C ASP A 581 9.69 23.73 64.19
N LEU A 582 10.12 22.48 63.96
CA LEU A 582 9.99 21.83 62.66
C LEU A 582 8.62 21.16 62.59
N ILE A 583 7.87 21.41 61.52
CA ILE A 583 6.59 20.77 61.21
C ILE A 583 6.79 19.85 60.01
N ALA A 584 6.52 18.56 60.21
CA ALA A 584 6.58 17.54 59.19
C ALA A 584 5.39 17.61 58.21
N PRO A 585 5.45 16.94 57.04
CA PRO A 585 4.38 16.99 56.05
C PRO A 585 3.01 16.50 56.53
N ASP A 586 2.98 15.61 57.52
CA ASP A 586 1.76 15.10 58.15
C ASP A 586 1.19 16.06 59.23
N GLY A 587 1.94 17.12 59.57
CA GLY A 587 1.60 18.08 60.62
C GLY A 587 2.25 17.82 61.97
N SER A 588 3.02 16.73 62.15
CA SER A 588 3.75 16.42 63.37
C SER A 588 4.77 17.51 63.71
N VAL A 589 4.85 17.86 64.99
CA VAL A 589 5.63 19.01 65.48
C VAL A 589 6.84 18.53 66.28
N TYR A 590 8.02 18.99 65.89
CA TYR A 590 9.30 18.72 66.54
C TYR A 590 9.91 20.02 67.04
N ASN A 591 9.88 20.22 68.36
CA ASN A 591 10.49 21.40 68.95
C ASN A 591 12.01 21.37 68.79
N LEU A 592 12.58 22.46 68.27
CA LEU A 592 14.01 22.66 68.07
C LEU A 592 14.58 23.55 69.17
N HIS A 593 13.87 24.64 69.47
CA HIS A 593 14.21 25.63 70.50
C HIS A 593 12.95 26.02 71.28
N ASN A 594 13.07 26.20 72.60
CA ASN A 594 11.94 26.61 73.44
C ASN A 594 12.40 27.58 74.51
N ARG A 595 12.49 28.87 74.15
CA ARG A 595 12.75 29.96 75.09
C ARG A 595 13.97 29.74 76.00
N THR A 596 15.00 29.12 75.45
CA THR A 596 16.29 28.86 76.09
C THR A 596 17.34 29.85 75.59
N GLY A 597 18.52 29.90 76.21
CA GLY A 597 19.57 30.86 75.84
C GLY A 597 19.46 32.17 76.63
N GLY A 598 20.62 32.68 77.05
CA GLY A 598 20.76 33.90 77.85
C GLY A 598 20.86 35.16 76.99
N SER A 599 21.87 36.01 77.25
CA SER A 599 22.10 37.31 76.60
C SER A 599 22.59 37.25 75.15
N ALA A 600 22.22 36.22 74.38
CA ALA A 600 22.62 36.07 72.98
C ALA A 600 21.41 36.26 72.07
N ASP A 601 21.61 37.04 71.01
CA ASP A 601 20.52 37.61 70.24
C ASP A 601 20.02 36.64 69.14
N ASN A 602 20.95 35.94 68.46
CA ASN A 602 20.66 35.11 67.29
C ASN A 602 20.68 33.60 67.56
N ILE A 603 19.93 32.82 66.77
CA ILE A 603 20.02 31.34 66.73
C ILE A 603 20.73 30.94 65.44
N ASN A 604 21.96 30.45 65.55
CA ASN A 604 22.71 29.83 64.45
C ASN A 604 23.16 28.43 64.89
N GLN A 605 22.27 27.45 64.75
CA GLN A 605 22.45 26.12 65.34
C GLN A 605 21.89 25.01 64.43
N THR A 606 22.53 23.84 64.50
CA THR A 606 22.03 22.61 63.86
C THR A 606 21.45 21.66 64.91
N TYR A 607 20.24 21.18 64.67
CA TYR A 607 19.53 20.24 65.52
C TYR A 607 19.41 18.88 64.85
N THR A 608 19.74 17.80 65.57
CA THR A 608 19.48 16.43 65.11
C THR A 608 18.11 15.98 65.61
N ARG A 609 17.26 15.46 64.73
CA ARG A 609 15.93 14.93 65.09
C ARG A 609 15.70 13.56 64.48
N ASN A 610 15.04 12.71 65.27
CA ASN A 610 14.52 11.44 64.77
C ASN A 610 13.20 11.71 64.04
N LEU A 611 13.25 11.59 62.72
CA LEU A 611 12.10 11.80 61.83
C LEU A 611 11.72 10.49 61.12
N SER A 612 12.09 9.32 61.66
CA SER A 612 11.88 8.03 60.97
C SER A 612 10.43 7.60 60.84
N SER A 613 9.50 8.26 61.52
CA SER A 613 8.06 8.13 61.31
C SER A 613 7.54 8.94 60.12
N GLU A 614 8.29 9.95 59.68
CA GLU A 614 7.81 10.98 58.77
C GLU A 614 8.16 10.66 57.32
N ALA A 615 7.21 10.85 56.41
CA ALA A 615 7.50 10.74 54.99
C ALA A 615 8.52 11.80 54.55
N LEU A 616 9.56 11.40 53.81
CA LEU A 616 10.52 12.35 53.23
C LEU A 616 9.81 13.37 52.32
N ASN A 617 8.89 12.86 51.51
CA ASN A 617 8.21 13.58 50.46
C ASN A 617 7.07 14.43 51.04
N GLY A 618 7.12 15.74 50.83
CA GLY A 618 6.09 16.67 51.30
C GLY A 618 6.63 18.05 51.64
N THR A 619 5.79 18.88 52.23
CA THR A 619 6.18 20.24 52.65
C THR A 619 6.58 20.25 54.11
N TRP A 620 7.87 20.51 54.36
CA TRP A 620 8.42 20.73 55.69
C TRP A 620 8.36 22.21 56.03
N LYS A 621 8.04 22.57 57.27
CA LYS A 621 7.96 23.98 57.69
C LYS A 621 8.80 24.23 58.93
N LEU A 622 9.55 25.33 58.94
CA LEU A 622 10.11 25.89 60.15
C LEU A 622 9.16 26.96 60.65
N ARG A 623 8.53 26.73 61.80
CA ARG A 623 7.67 27.69 62.47
C ARG A 623 8.44 28.37 63.59
N VAL A 624 8.50 29.71 63.56
CA VAL A 624 9.17 30.52 64.59
C VAL A 624 8.17 31.47 65.22
N ALA A 625 8.09 31.44 66.53
CA ALA A 625 7.09 32.16 67.28
C ALA A 625 7.72 32.86 68.48
N ASP A 626 7.67 34.18 68.46
CA ASP A 626 7.95 35.04 69.58
C ASP A 626 6.82 34.95 70.62
N ARG A 627 7.19 34.94 71.89
CA ARG A 627 6.30 34.76 73.04
C ARG A 627 6.49 35.83 74.12
N ALA A 628 7.32 36.85 73.87
CA ALA A 628 7.37 38.04 74.71
C ALA A 628 7.26 39.30 73.84
N ALA A 629 7.39 40.45 74.49
CA ALA A 629 7.29 41.76 73.86
C ALA A 629 8.68 42.40 73.78
N GLN A 630 8.85 43.37 72.86
CA GLN A 630 10.00 44.26 72.68
C GLN A 630 11.09 43.78 71.72
N ASP A 631 11.00 42.54 71.25
CA ASP A 631 12.03 41.94 70.40
C ASP A 631 11.44 41.55 69.03
N THR A 632 12.24 41.66 67.98
CA THR A 632 11.83 41.30 66.61
C THR A 632 13.01 40.70 65.86
N GLY A 633 12.73 40.07 64.73
CA GLY A 633 13.78 39.57 63.87
C GLY A 633 13.24 38.92 62.61
N TYR A 634 14.00 37.98 62.06
CA TYR A 634 13.61 37.24 60.87
C TYR A 634 14.34 35.89 60.80
N ILE A 635 13.67 34.91 60.18
CA ILE A 635 14.32 33.69 59.74
C ILE A 635 15.20 34.08 58.55
N ASN A 636 16.52 34.07 58.71
CA ASN A 636 17.45 34.40 57.63
C ASN A 636 17.62 33.22 56.67
N SER A 637 17.82 32.02 57.21
CA SER A 637 17.86 30.79 56.40
C SER A 637 17.66 29.56 57.26
N TRP A 638 17.18 28.47 56.66
CA TRP A 638 17.23 27.16 57.30
C TRP A 638 17.34 26.04 56.27
N SER A 639 17.85 24.90 56.71
CA SER A 639 17.94 23.71 55.88
C SER A 639 17.55 22.45 56.65
N VAL A 640 17.06 21.45 55.93
CA VAL A 640 16.86 20.09 56.43
C VAL A 640 17.68 19.11 55.60
N THR A 641 18.47 18.28 56.28
CA THR A 641 19.29 17.22 55.70
C THR A 641 18.74 15.87 56.12
N PHE A 642 18.37 15.05 55.14
CA PHE A 642 17.86 13.68 55.32
C PHE A 642 18.80 12.64 54.77
#